data_AF-A0A6L7I071-F1
#
_entry.id   AF-A0A6L7I071-F1
#
_cell.length_a   1.000
_cell.length_b   1.000
_cell.length_c   1.000
_cell.angle_alpha   90.00
_cell.angle_beta   90.00
_cell.angle_gamma   90.00
#
_symmetry.space_group_name_H-M   'P 1'
#
loop_
_entity.id
_entity.type
_entity.pdbx_description
1 polymer ?
#
loop_
_entity_poly.entity_id
_entity_poly.type
_entity_poly.pdbx_seq_one_letter_code
_entity_poly.pdbx_strand_id
1 'polypeptide(L)'
;MHQEHSHQDKRSLTVGLALRQLTMIKECGLHYKNAPVIIGINLCNQAEFITQALNSALSQSLVTKNSAQIVILDDQSTDNWQARCKTLLDHPSVTILTAFCGSPARARNQLLDYASTTSAHWVARLDADDVLDNARSVESLWLKAEASNADFAIGSNRLKQDGHILSVTNIATPEVLLDPIKLTEFIGAFCHGQSDNELPSCNLLLNTRVIERYPNIRSAEDHWLVARLLLLPEYKGEIVSAPYYCVYTLDGADTINNKQKAIWTEQRHRLAVAAKQWMQAQALPFHYLGSGQEGVVVQKGNKIEKSFYPWAIDDEHVRWLKQALPNNNIVPQVCWHKQNGQWSYSTPNLYTTEMQLPASAIIVGQFLQGMYAAGICGLNIKRDNIRQMKDGSLHYIDVGSDIQPLTASKFLDMSARLYAIAILQLPDEELVRRTSSSSQDQSLSQLKGFADFYLALIEALHPNVALNKPGMPIFTHVGVDQETTLLIKACAQDADVLFTQVSHIVTQLNYPNKFKQVLLLLDSYQGPFLRQYQQGDFNQLLTSANELVNNGIVNGLLIAPTSSDVITVTYNQWFGAPTVTQSHTVSQAPLFSQIWAFNQVTTRYVLQCDCDVLVGRKDWQHDYIADMKAELIDPNVISVGFNIPKSTNAFLPYFGQDGQFAPEVRMGLLDLVKIKQTLPISNPIINDKYTLTWHRALQAHQNKMGLSSLRGGNPASFYIHPRNEDKQLSTLEQIRDLVAQGRYPVAQEEQFDLIPHADWCYPRRTESVIFLLKGRLTAVDKLERCLQSLRMQSNQSFGIVLIDDASGASHNWCYPMLLDKLRDRTTLIRHQNNQGRLPNFIQAISDVCVNDDSIIVILDQDDCLMRHDVVKHIVDAAKQGADLIQMPMFRPNKPLKLYQPSYSDIRQKGGGNVWAHQRAFKKSLFDSVPHAYFKEDQKWIPSVTDYATMLPMAELAKAPVFIDIGYSYFHQRAEYPQEVKAEQSRFLKAIFAKEALSP
;
A
#
# COMPACT_ATOMS: atom_id res chain seq x y z
N MET A 1 17.50 -30.65 9.74
CA MET A 1 17.44 -31.01 11.17
C MET A 1 16.08 -30.60 11.70
N HIS A 2 15.21 -31.59 11.91
CA HIS A 2 13.93 -31.45 12.61
C HIS A 2 14.16 -31.78 14.08
N GLN A 3 14.06 -30.78 14.96
CA GLN A 3 13.72 -30.86 16.38
C GLN A 3 13.98 -29.47 16.99
N GLU A 4 12.97 -28.60 16.93
CA GLU A 4 12.90 -27.46 17.85
C GLU A 4 11.78 -27.74 18.84
N HIS A 5 12.17 -27.66 20.11
CA HIS A 5 11.32 -27.92 21.25
C HIS A 5 10.13 -26.97 21.31
N SER A 6 9.02 -27.58 21.70
CA SER A 6 7.74 -26.98 22.08
C SER A 6 7.89 -25.89 23.13
N HIS A 7 8.09 -24.66 22.70
CA HIS A 7 7.44 -23.51 23.32
C HIS A 7 6.30 -23.12 22.39
N GLN A 8 5.09 -23.62 22.65
CA GLN A 8 3.88 -23.02 22.13
C GLN A 8 3.79 -21.62 22.74
N ASP A 9 4.39 -20.64 22.08
CA ASP A 9 4.01 -19.24 22.24
C ASP A 9 2.50 -19.18 22.02
N LYS A 10 1.74 -19.07 23.11
CA LYS A 10 0.30 -18.77 23.05
C LYS A 10 0.20 -17.39 22.41
N ARG A 11 0.11 -17.35 21.07
CA ARG A 11 -0.23 -16.13 20.34
C ARG A 11 -1.46 -15.53 21.00
N SER A 12 -1.39 -14.23 21.30
CA SER A 12 -2.52 -13.46 21.80
C SER A 12 -3.72 -13.65 20.86
N LEU A 13 -4.89 -13.95 21.42
CA LEU A 13 -6.12 -14.06 20.65
C LEU A 13 -6.41 -12.73 19.94
N THR A 14 -6.76 -12.80 18.66
CA THR A 14 -7.13 -11.63 17.84
C THR A 14 -8.56 -11.74 17.37
N VAL A 15 -9.26 -10.61 17.23
CA VAL A 15 -10.60 -10.58 16.65
C VAL A 15 -10.50 -10.18 15.18
N GLY A 16 -10.94 -11.07 14.29
CA GLY A 16 -10.90 -10.84 12.84
C GLY A 16 -11.83 -11.79 12.11
N LEU A 17 -11.97 -11.62 10.79
CA LEU A 17 -12.70 -12.59 9.98
C LEU A 17 -12.05 -13.96 10.08
N ALA A 18 -12.83 -14.94 10.52
CA ALA A 18 -12.40 -16.32 10.67
C ALA A 18 -13.47 -17.30 10.18
N LEU A 19 -13.02 -18.38 9.53
CA LEU A 19 -13.87 -19.52 9.21
C LEU A 19 -14.32 -20.21 10.49
N ARG A 20 -15.49 -20.85 10.45
CA ARG A 20 -16.08 -21.52 11.61
C ARG A 20 -15.40 -22.86 11.90
N GLN A 21 -14.77 -23.48 10.90
CA GLN A 21 -14.00 -24.74 11.01
C GLN A 21 -14.77 -25.87 11.73
N LEU A 22 -16.05 -26.06 11.38
CA LEU A 22 -16.85 -27.15 11.93
C LEU A 22 -16.16 -28.49 11.67
N THR A 23 -15.91 -29.24 12.74
CA THR A 23 -15.26 -30.56 12.70
C THR A 23 -16.10 -31.56 13.47
N MET A 24 -16.33 -32.74 12.89
CA MET A 24 -16.96 -33.86 13.57
C MET A 24 -15.89 -34.69 14.28
N ILE A 25 -15.98 -34.79 15.60
CA ILE A 25 -15.05 -35.57 16.44
C ILE A 25 -15.56 -37.00 16.60
N LYS A 26 -16.88 -37.17 16.72
CA LYS A 26 -17.54 -38.46 16.83
C LYS A 26 -18.87 -38.43 16.07
N GLU A 27 -19.14 -39.45 15.28
CA GLU A 27 -20.46 -39.69 14.69
C GLU A 27 -21.26 -40.66 15.58
N CYS A 28 -22.58 -40.47 15.65
CA CYS A 28 -23.47 -41.46 16.24
C CYS A 28 -23.46 -42.79 15.45
N GLY A 29 -23.95 -43.87 16.07
CA GLY A 29 -24.10 -45.17 15.45
C GLY A 29 -25.21 -45.22 14.39
N LEU A 30 -25.13 -46.20 13.49
CA LEU A 30 -26.02 -46.37 12.33
C LEU A 30 -27.52 -46.29 12.65
N HIS A 31 -27.96 -46.82 13.79
CA HIS A 31 -29.37 -46.82 14.19
C HIS A 31 -29.92 -45.44 14.55
N TYR A 32 -29.04 -44.47 14.85
CA TYR A 32 -29.40 -43.11 15.26
C TYR A 32 -29.23 -42.08 14.14
N LYS A 33 -28.48 -42.42 13.09
CA LYS A 33 -28.19 -41.54 11.95
C LYS A 33 -29.46 -41.02 11.25
N ASN A 34 -30.52 -41.82 11.28
CA ASN A 34 -31.82 -41.51 10.69
C ASN A 34 -32.90 -41.11 11.70
N ALA A 35 -32.51 -40.76 12.93
CA ALA A 35 -33.46 -40.31 13.93
C ALA A 35 -34.14 -39.00 13.48
N PRO A 36 -35.48 -38.89 13.53
CA PRO A 36 -36.21 -37.68 13.14
C PRO A 36 -35.98 -36.50 14.09
N VAL A 37 -35.44 -36.74 15.30
CA VAL A 37 -35.22 -35.72 16.32
C VAL A 37 -33.74 -35.67 16.71
N ILE A 38 -33.20 -34.46 16.82
CA ILE A 38 -31.91 -34.16 17.45
C ILE A 38 -32.17 -33.48 18.80
N ILE A 39 -31.55 -33.97 19.86
CA ILE A 39 -31.41 -33.22 21.12
C ILE A 39 -30.05 -32.52 21.05
N GLY A 40 -30.09 -31.20 20.86
CA GLY A 40 -28.91 -30.37 20.68
C GLY A 40 -28.42 -29.79 22.00
N ILE A 41 -27.14 -30.01 22.31
CA ILE A 41 -26.47 -29.47 23.49
C ILE A 41 -25.30 -28.59 23.04
N ASN A 42 -25.39 -27.30 23.30
CA ASN A 42 -24.30 -26.35 23.08
C ASN A 42 -23.44 -26.23 24.33
N LEU A 43 -22.12 -26.27 24.16
CA LEU A 43 -21.17 -26.34 25.27
C LEU A 43 -20.02 -25.34 25.09
N CYS A 44 -19.72 -24.59 26.15
CA CYS A 44 -18.49 -23.80 26.26
C CYS A 44 -18.07 -23.67 27.73
N ASN A 45 -17.03 -24.40 28.14
CA ASN A 45 -16.48 -24.39 29.51
C ASN A 45 -17.49 -24.74 30.63
N GLN A 46 -18.35 -25.75 30.42
CA GLN A 46 -19.37 -26.20 31.39
C GLN A 46 -19.17 -27.66 31.82
N ALA A 47 -17.92 -28.10 32.02
CA ALA A 47 -17.58 -29.46 32.42
C ALA A 47 -18.30 -29.96 33.69
N GLU A 48 -18.68 -29.06 34.60
CA GLU A 48 -19.35 -29.42 35.86
C GLU A 48 -20.81 -29.85 35.67
N PHE A 49 -21.48 -29.35 34.63
CA PHE A 49 -22.92 -29.54 34.45
C PHE A 49 -23.29 -30.55 33.35
N ILE A 50 -22.45 -30.67 32.32
CA ILE A 50 -22.73 -31.47 31.11
C ILE A 50 -23.12 -32.93 31.41
N THR A 51 -22.57 -33.54 32.46
CA THR A 51 -22.91 -34.91 32.86
C THR A 51 -24.40 -35.08 33.22
N GLN A 52 -25.01 -34.09 33.89
CA GLN A 52 -26.42 -34.14 34.26
C GLN A 52 -27.32 -33.94 33.03
N ALA A 53 -27.00 -32.94 32.20
CA ALA A 53 -27.70 -32.68 30.94
C ALA A 53 -27.69 -33.93 30.02
N LEU A 54 -26.50 -34.51 29.80
CA LEU A 54 -26.33 -35.68 28.93
C LEU A 54 -27.07 -36.92 29.46
N ASN A 55 -27.05 -37.17 30.78
CA ASN A 55 -27.84 -38.26 31.37
C ASN A 55 -29.34 -38.07 31.14
N SER A 56 -29.85 -36.84 31.32
CA SER A 56 -31.27 -36.55 31.10
C SER A 56 -31.68 -36.75 29.62
N ALA A 57 -30.81 -36.39 28.68
CA ALA A 57 -31.00 -36.62 27.25
C ALA A 57 -30.98 -38.12 26.90
N LEU A 58 -30.01 -38.89 27.43
CA LEU A 58 -29.91 -40.33 27.22
C LEU A 58 -31.13 -41.09 27.76
N SER A 59 -31.76 -40.57 28.81
CA SER A 59 -32.95 -41.17 29.43
C SER A 59 -34.26 -40.92 28.67
N GLN A 60 -34.26 -40.10 27.61
CA GLN A 60 -35.47 -39.82 26.84
C GLN A 60 -35.98 -41.07 26.11
N SER A 61 -37.29 -41.27 26.12
CA SER A 61 -37.97 -42.38 25.44
C SER A 61 -37.62 -42.42 23.95
N LEU A 62 -37.50 -41.27 23.29
CA LEU A 62 -37.09 -41.19 21.88
C LEU A 62 -35.68 -41.74 21.65
N VAL A 63 -34.72 -41.51 22.57
CA VAL A 63 -33.35 -42.04 22.44
C VAL A 63 -33.35 -43.56 22.64
N THR A 64 -34.11 -44.06 23.63
CA THR A 64 -34.23 -45.51 23.86
C THR A 64 -34.91 -46.25 22.70
N LYS A 65 -35.76 -45.56 21.93
CA LYS A 65 -36.46 -46.08 20.73
C LYS A 65 -35.72 -45.79 19.41
N ASN A 66 -34.48 -45.30 19.46
CA ASN A 66 -33.69 -44.88 18.30
C ASN A 66 -34.36 -43.81 17.41
N SER A 67 -35.30 -43.05 17.98
CA SER A 67 -36.05 -41.96 17.32
C SER A 67 -35.50 -40.57 17.66
N ALA A 68 -34.50 -40.48 18.53
CA ALA A 68 -33.71 -39.28 18.75
C ALA A 68 -32.21 -39.59 18.85
N GLN A 69 -31.38 -38.70 18.31
CA GLN A 69 -29.93 -38.67 18.55
C GLN A 69 -29.55 -37.44 19.39
N ILE A 70 -28.38 -37.46 20.01
CA ILE A 70 -27.85 -36.36 20.83
C ILE A 70 -26.67 -35.76 20.10
N VAL A 71 -26.68 -34.44 19.88
CA VAL A 71 -25.58 -33.73 19.23
C VAL A 71 -25.02 -32.72 20.21
N ILE A 72 -23.75 -32.90 20.57
CA ILE A 72 -23.01 -31.94 21.40
C ILE A 72 -22.16 -31.07 20.47
N LEU A 73 -22.34 -29.75 20.53
CA LEU A 73 -21.50 -28.78 19.83
C LEU A 73 -20.63 -28.02 20.83
N ASP A 74 -19.32 -28.29 20.78
CA ASP A 74 -18.31 -27.62 21.59
C ASP A 74 -17.78 -26.35 20.89
N ASP A 75 -18.08 -25.17 21.45
CA ASP A 75 -17.57 -23.86 21.01
C ASP A 75 -16.24 -23.54 21.70
N GLN A 76 -15.22 -24.36 21.40
CA GLN A 76 -13.85 -24.23 21.90
C GLN A 76 -13.70 -24.22 23.42
N SER A 77 -14.30 -25.18 24.11
CA SER A 77 -14.04 -25.37 25.53
C SER A 77 -12.54 -25.60 25.80
N THR A 78 -12.07 -24.99 26.88
CA THR A 78 -10.69 -25.09 27.39
C THR A 78 -10.62 -25.86 28.70
N ASP A 79 -11.77 -26.22 29.27
CA ASP A 79 -11.88 -27.11 30.41
C ASP A 79 -11.83 -28.59 29.96
N ASN A 80 -11.78 -29.50 30.94
CA ASN A 80 -11.63 -30.94 30.69
C ASN A 80 -12.99 -31.67 30.64
N TRP A 81 -13.99 -31.10 29.97
CA TRP A 81 -15.36 -31.63 29.96
C TRP A 81 -15.45 -33.05 29.42
N GLN A 82 -14.69 -33.38 28.37
CA GLN A 82 -14.69 -34.72 27.76
C GLN A 82 -14.27 -35.81 28.75
N ALA A 83 -13.28 -35.54 29.61
CA ALA A 83 -12.85 -36.49 30.61
C ALA A 83 -13.92 -36.74 31.68
N ARG A 84 -14.74 -35.74 32.02
CA ARG A 84 -15.78 -35.85 33.05
C ARG A 84 -16.98 -36.70 32.66
N CYS A 85 -17.31 -36.77 31.37
CA CYS A 85 -18.45 -37.54 30.88
C CYS A 85 -18.07 -38.64 29.87
N LYS A 86 -16.80 -39.08 29.86
CA LYS A 86 -16.25 -40.03 28.86
C LYS A 86 -17.13 -41.25 28.60
N THR A 87 -17.60 -41.91 29.65
CA THR A 87 -18.46 -43.11 29.53
C THR A 87 -19.81 -42.82 28.87
N LEU A 88 -20.38 -41.64 29.11
CA LEU A 88 -21.63 -41.21 28.47
C LEU A 88 -21.40 -40.82 27.02
N LEU A 89 -20.25 -40.23 26.71
CA LEU A 89 -19.87 -39.85 25.36
C LEU A 89 -19.71 -41.06 24.44
N ASP A 90 -19.42 -42.25 24.96
CA ASP A 90 -19.29 -43.49 24.18
C ASP A 90 -20.65 -44.04 23.70
N HIS A 91 -21.77 -43.59 24.27
CA HIS A 91 -23.11 -44.06 23.89
C HIS A 91 -23.37 -43.90 22.37
N PRO A 92 -23.99 -44.90 21.69
CA PRO A 92 -24.17 -44.87 20.24
C PRO A 92 -25.10 -43.76 19.73
N SER A 93 -25.91 -43.13 20.59
CA SER A 93 -26.76 -42.00 20.19
C SER A 93 -26.03 -40.65 20.11
N VAL A 94 -24.77 -40.57 20.56
CA VAL A 94 -24.05 -39.29 20.74
C VAL A 94 -23.15 -38.99 19.54
N THR A 95 -23.38 -37.81 18.94
CA THR A 95 -22.51 -37.15 17.96
C THR A 95 -21.80 -35.97 18.66
N ILE A 96 -20.51 -35.78 18.39
CA ILE A 96 -19.71 -34.67 18.94
C ILE A 96 -19.15 -33.83 17.79
N LEU A 97 -19.44 -32.55 17.85
CA LEU A 97 -18.98 -31.52 16.92
C LEU A 97 -18.13 -30.50 17.68
N THR A 98 -17.17 -29.89 17.01
CA THR A 98 -16.45 -28.70 17.49
C THR A 98 -16.43 -27.63 16.41
N ALA A 99 -16.56 -26.37 16.81
CA ALA A 99 -16.57 -25.23 15.90
C ALA A 99 -16.11 -23.94 16.60
N PHE A 100 -15.68 -22.96 15.81
CA PHE A 100 -15.43 -21.60 16.25
C PHE A 100 -16.69 -20.76 16.04
N CYS A 101 -17.66 -20.82 16.96
CA CYS A 101 -18.91 -20.08 16.86
C CYS A 101 -18.78 -18.68 17.47
N GLY A 102 -18.16 -18.58 18.65
CA GLY A 102 -17.82 -17.34 19.34
C GLY A 102 -18.96 -16.66 20.09
N SER A 103 -20.13 -17.28 20.17
CA SER A 103 -21.29 -16.79 20.94
C SER A 103 -22.35 -17.90 21.06
N PRO A 104 -23.18 -17.91 22.13
CA PRO A 104 -24.28 -18.87 22.27
C PRO A 104 -25.25 -18.88 21.08
N ALA A 105 -25.66 -17.70 20.57
CA ALA A 105 -26.56 -17.58 19.42
C ALA A 105 -25.98 -18.28 18.18
N ARG A 106 -24.72 -18.02 17.84
CA ARG A 106 -24.04 -18.65 16.70
C ARG A 106 -23.82 -20.14 16.90
N ALA A 107 -23.56 -20.59 18.13
CA ALA A 107 -23.42 -22.01 18.43
C ALA A 107 -24.76 -22.74 18.22
N ARG A 108 -25.88 -22.17 18.70
CA ARG A 108 -27.22 -22.74 18.45
C ARG A 108 -27.57 -22.74 16.96
N ASN A 109 -27.28 -21.65 16.24
CA ASN A 109 -27.46 -21.59 14.79
C ASN A 109 -26.63 -22.63 14.05
N GLN A 110 -25.37 -22.85 14.44
CA GLN A 110 -24.56 -23.93 13.86
C GLN A 110 -25.17 -25.31 14.12
N LEU A 111 -25.75 -25.54 15.29
CA LEU A 111 -26.42 -26.81 15.56
C LEU A 111 -27.64 -27.01 14.63
N LEU A 112 -28.42 -25.95 14.39
CA LEU A 112 -29.52 -25.96 13.42
C LEU A 112 -29.01 -26.19 11.98
N ASP A 113 -27.93 -25.51 11.58
CA ASP A 113 -27.31 -25.69 10.27
C ASP A 113 -26.83 -27.13 10.09
N TYR A 114 -26.19 -27.72 11.10
CA TYR A 114 -25.79 -29.13 11.08
C TYR A 114 -27.00 -30.05 10.95
N ALA A 115 -28.05 -29.82 11.75
CA ALA A 115 -29.27 -30.63 11.70
C ALA A 115 -29.89 -30.65 10.29
N SER A 116 -29.85 -29.53 9.56
CA SER A 116 -30.34 -29.44 8.17
C SER A 116 -29.56 -30.29 7.16
N THR A 117 -28.35 -30.73 7.52
CA THR A 117 -27.53 -31.66 6.69
C THR A 117 -27.79 -33.13 7.01
N THR A 118 -28.63 -33.40 8.02
CA THR A 118 -29.01 -34.76 8.44
C THR A 118 -30.43 -35.09 7.99
N SER A 119 -30.90 -36.30 8.26
CA SER A 119 -32.30 -36.70 8.06
C SER A 119 -33.24 -36.30 9.21
N ALA A 120 -32.74 -35.56 10.22
CA ALA A 120 -33.57 -35.06 11.29
C ALA A 120 -34.53 -33.96 10.80
N HIS A 121 -35.78 -34.02 11.28
CA HIS A 121 -36.81 -33.01 11.02
C HIS A 121 -36.97 -32.03 12.18
N TRP A 122 -36.49 -32.38 13.37
CA TRP A 122 -36.68 -31.58 14.58
C TRP A 122 -35.41 -31.45 15.40
N VAL A 123 -35.23 -30.29 16.01
CA VAL A 123 -34.15 -29.99 16.94
C VAL A 123 -34.74 -29.52 18.27
N ALA A 124 -34.50 -30.30 19.31
CA ALA A 124 -34.85 -30.00 20.69
C ALA A 124 -33.65 -29.33 21.37
N ARG A 125 -33.82 -28.14 21.93
CA ARG A 125 -32.76 -27.41 22.64
C ARG A 125 -32.58 -27.94 24.06
N LEU A 126 -31.35 -28.25 24.46
CA LEU A 126 -30.99 -28.48 25.86
C LEU A 126 -29.70 -27.70 26.16
N ASP A 127 -29.76 -26.73 27.08
CA ASP A 127 -28.55 -26.05 27.54
C ASP A 127 -27.73 -27.01 28.45
N ALA A 128 -26.40 -26.89 28.44
CA ALA A 128 -25.52 -27.85 29.12
C ALA A 128 -25.61 -27.82 30.66
N ASP A 129 -26.23 -26.78 31.22
CA ASP A 129 -26.50 -26.58 32.65
C ASP A 129 -27.95 -26.87 33.08
N ASP A 130 -28.80 -27.30 32.14
CA ASP A 130 -30.18 -27.71 32.38
C ASP A 130 -30.35 -29.24 32.29
N VAL A 131 -31.50 -29.75 32.73
CA VAL A 131 -31.89 -31.16 32.56
C VAL A 131 -33.30 -31.30 32.00
N LEU A 132 -33.51 -32.28 31.12
CA LEU A 132 -34.86 -32.65 30.70
C LEU A 132 -35.65 -33.21 31.89
N ASP A 133 -36.91 -32.81 31.98
CA ASP A 133 -37.69 -32.95 33.19
C ASP A 133 -38.10 -34.40 33.50
N ASN A 134 -38.44 -35.17 32.47
CA ASN A 134 -38.84 -36.56 32.55
C ASN A 134 -38.57 -37.27 31.21
N ALA A 135 -38.69 -38.61 31.20
CA ALA A 135 -38.36 -39.43 30.03
C ALA A 135 -39.21 -39.14 28.77
N ARG A 136 -40.34 -38.43 28.86
CA ARG A 136 -41.20 -38.08 27.71
C ARG A 136 -41.23 -36.59 27.39
N SER A 137 -40.34 -35.80 27.97
CA SER A 137 -40.28 -34.34 27.77
C SER A 137 -40.18 -33.97 26.28
N VAL A 138 -39.25 -34.57 25.55
CA VAL A 138 -39.09 -34.28 24.11
C VAL A 138 -40.16 -34.99 23.25
N GLU A 139 -40.52 -36.22 23.62
CA GLU A 139 -41.57 -37.01 22.92
C GLU A 139 -42.91 -36.28 22.87
N SER A 140 -43.29 -35.61 23.97
CA SER A 140 -44.59 -34.94 24.08
C SER A 140 -44.69 -33.71 23.15
N LEU A 141 -43.63 -32.91 23.06
CA LEU A 141 -43.56 -31.79 22.10
C LEU A 141 -43.57 -32.31 20.67
N TRP A 142 -42.73 -33.31 20.37
CA TRP A 142 -42.60 -33.86 19.02
C TRP A 142 -43.91 -34.45 18.50
N LEU A 143 -44.61 -35.28 19.28
CA LEU A 143 -45.89 -35.85 18.88
C LEU A 143 -46.95 -34.78 18.58
N LYS A 144 -47.02 -33.74 19.42
CA LYS A 144 -47.99 -32.65 19.24
C LYS A 144 -47.66 -31.81 17.99
N ALA A 145 -46.38 -31.50 17.79
CA ALA A 145 -45.90 -30.72 16.66
C ALA A 145 -46.09 -31.46 15.33
N GLU A 146 -45.73 -32.75 15.27
CA GLU A 146 -45.94 -33.61 14.11
C GLU A 146 -47.42 -33.77 13.75
N ALA A 147 -48.27 -34.06 14.74
CA ALA A 147 -49.71 -34.25 14.52
C ALA A 147 -50.38 -33.00 13.94
N SER A 148 -49.83 -31.82 14.23
CA SER A 148 -50.37 -30.53 13.78
C SER A 148 -49.62 -29.97 12.57
N ASN A 149 -48.61 -30.68 12.06
CA ASN A 149 -47.66 -30.18 11.05
C ASN A 149 -47.10 -28.78 11.41
N ALA A 150 -46.77 -28.58 12.68
CA ALA A 150 -46.23 -27.32 13.20
C ALA A 150 -44.80 -27.08 12.71
N ASP A 151 -44.36 -25.84 12.81
CA ASP A 151 -42.99 -25.40 12.55
C ASP A 151 -42.14 -25.38 13.82
N PHE A 152 -42.78 -25.18 14.97
CA PHE A 152 -42.14 -25.23 16.28
C PHE A 152 -43.13 -25.67 17.36
N ALA A 153 -42.60 -26.15 18.48
CA ALA A 153 -43.36 -26.35 19.70
C ALA A 153 -42.62 -25.80 20.93
N ILE A 154 -43.38 -25.28 21.89
CA ILE A 154 -42.85 -24.69 23.13
C ILE A 154 -43.41 -25.45 24.34
N GLY A 155 -42.52 -25.88 25.23
CA GLY A 155 -42.86 -26.54 26.48
C GLY A 155 -42.83 -25.62 27.70
N SER A 156 -43.42 -26.08 28.81
CA SER A 156 -43.27 -25.45 30.13
C SER A 156 -41.98 -25.92 30.82
N ASN A 157 -41.49 -25.19 31.83
CA ASN A 157 -40.35 -25.64 32.65
C ASN A 157 -40.58 -25.44 34.14
N ARG A 158 -39.91 -26.28 34.93
CA ARG A 158 -39.68 -26.03 36.36
C ARG A 158 -38.48 -25.10 36.51
N LEU A 159 -38.45 -24.31 37.58
CA LEU A 159 -37.35 -23.40 37.88
C LEU A 159 -36.52 -23.99 39.01
N LYS A 160 -35.20 -23.90 38.90
CA LYS A 160 -34.24 -24.33 39.91
C LYS A 160 -33.31 -23.18 40.26
N GLN A 161 -33.07 -22.97 41.54
CA GLN A 161 -32.14 -21.96 42.05
C GLN A 161 -31.39 -22.52 43.25
N ASP A 162 -30.09 -22.27 43.32
CA ASP A 162 -29.17 -22.77 44.35
C ASP A 162 -29.33 -24.28 44.60
N GLY A 163 -29.51 -25.06 43.53
CA GLY A 163 -29.70 -26.52 43.63
C GLY A 163 -31.12 -27.01 43.92
N HIS A 164 -32.07 -26.13 44.24
CA HIS A 164 -33.43 -26.49 44.68
C HIS A 164 -34.50 -26.14 43.63
N ILE A 165 -35.47 -27.03 43.42
CA ILE A 165 -36.63 -26.75 42.56
C ILE A 165 -37.59 -25.82 43.29
N LEU A 166 -37.95 -24.70 42.64
CA LEU A 166 -38.88 -23.71 43.16
C LEU A 166 -40.33 -24.19 43.06
N SER A 167 -41.20 -23.68 43.94
CA SER A 167 -42.64 -23.95 43.89
C SER A 167 -43.33 -23.27 42.71
N VAL A 168 -42.73 -22.18 42.20
CA VAL A 168 -43.19 -21.45 41.02
C VAL A 168 -42.66 -22.16 39.77
N THR A 169 -43.52 -22.34 38.77
CA THR A 169 -43.18 -22.95 37.48
C THR A 169 -43.49 -22.00 36.35
N ASN A 170 -42.65 -21.99 35.30
CA ASN A 170 -42.89 -21.18 34.12
C ASN A 170 -43.74 -21.97 33.12
N ILE A 171 -45.04 -21.70 33.14
CA ILE A 171 -46.03 -22.46 32.35
C ILE A 171 -46.22 -21.79 30.98
N ALA A 172 -46.06 -22.57 29.92
CA ALA A 172 -46.41 -22.19 28.56
C ALA A 172 -47.94 -22.31 28.38
N THR A 173 -48.62 -21.17 28.28
CA THR A 173 -50.09 -21.08 28.19
C THR A 173 -50.53 -20.78 26.76
N PRO A 174 -51.24 -21.71 26.07
CA PRO A 174 -51.66 -21.54 24.68
C PRO A 174 -52.50 -20.27 24.45
N GLU A 175 -53.40 -19.93 25.39
CA GLU A 175 -54.31 -18.79 25.29
C GLU A 175 -53.61 -17.43 25.35
N VAL A 176 -52.36 -17.40 25.82
CA VAL A 176 -51.50 -16.21 25.87
C VAL A 176 -50.52 -16.23 24.72
N LEU A 177 -49.82 -17.35 24.51
CA LEU A 177 -48.71 -17.43 23.56
C LEU A 177 -49.16 -17.45 22.10
N LEU A 178 -50.36 -17.96 21.78
CA LEU A 178 -50.88 -18.04 20.41
C LEU A 178 -51.80 -16.86 20.03
N ASP A 179 -51.98 -15.88 20.93
CA ASP A 179 -52.74 -14.66 20.69
C ASP A 179 -51.77 -13.47 20.57
N PRO A 180 -51.60 -12.84 19.39
CA PRO A 180 -50.60 -11.81 19.18
C PRO A 180 -50.72 -10.60 20.12
N ILE A 181 -51.95 -10.23 20.53
CA ILE A 181 -52.19 -9.09 21.41
C ILE A 181 -51.75 -9.47 22.83
N LYS A 182 -52.27 -10.59 23.36
CA LYS A 182 -51.93 -11.07 24.70
C LYS A 182 -50.44 -11.42 24.82
N LEU A 183 -49.85 -11.98 23.77
CA LEU A 183 -48.42 -12.26 23.72
C LEU A 183 -47.61 -10.97 23.80
N THR A 184 -47.97 -9.94 23.06
CA THR A 184 -47.26 -8.64 23.10
C THR A 184 -47.39 -7.98 24.47
N GLU A 185 -48.57 -8.05 25.10
CA GLU A 185 -48.80 -7.60 26.48
C GLU A 185 -47.97 -8.40 27.49
N PHE A 186 -47.92 -9.73 27.36
CA PHE A 186 -47.12 -10.61 28.20
C PHE A 186 -45.62 -10.32 28.06
N ILE A 187 -45.12 -10.17 26.83
CA ILE A 187 -43.73 -9.77 26.56
C ILE A 187 -43.44 -8.43 27.23
N GLY A 188 -44.33 -7.45 27.07
CA GLY A 188 -44.24 -6.17 27.75
C GLY A 188 -44.14 -6.32 29.27
N ALA A 189 -45.01 -7.11 29.89
CA ALA A 189 -45.04 -7.30 31.34
C ALA A 189 -43.74 -7.91 31.87
N PHE A 190 -43.27 -9.04 31.31
CA PHE A 190 -42.06 -9.69 31.84
C PHE A 190 -40.79 -8.88 31.55
N CYS A 191 -40.71 -8.20 30.41
CA CYS A 191 -39.56 -7.37 30.07
C CYS A 191 -39.42 -6.12 30.97
N HIS A 192 -40.51 -5.68 31.61
CA HIS A 192 -40.53 -4.60 32.60
C HIS A 192 -40.60 -5.10 34.06
N GLY A 193 -40.43 -6.40 34.31
CA GLY A 193 -40.45 -6.98 35.64
C GLY A 193 -41.82 -7.00 36.32
N GLN A 194 -42.91 -6.96 35.54
CA GLN A 194 -44.30 -6.96 36.00
C GLN A 194 -44.94 -8.37 35.96
N SER A 195 -44.17 -9.41 35.63
CA SER A 195 -44.59 -10.80 35.55
C SER A 195 -43.54 -11.69 36.20
N ASP A 196 -43.99 -12.68 36.98
CA ASP A 196 -43.12 -13.72 37.57
C ASP A 196 -42.70 -14.78 36.53
N ASN A 197 -43.41 -14.85 35.40
CA ASN A 197 -43.10 -15.74 34.27
C ASN A 197 -42.41 -14.96 33.14
N GLU A 198 -41.36 -15.54 32.56
CA GLU A 198 -40.78 -15.10 31.29
C GLU A 198 -41.27 -15.99 30.14
N LEU A 199 -41.01 -15.58 28.89
CA LEU A 199 -41.25 -16.44 27.73
C LEU A 199 -40.47 -17.77 27.91
N PRO A 200 -41.10 -18.96 27.78
CA PRO A 200 -40.42 -20.24 27.99
C PRO A 200 -39.53 -20.64 26.79
N SER A 201 -38.63 -19.74 26.39
CA SER A 201 -37.87 -19.79 25.14
C SER A 201 -36.74 -20.83 25.12
N CYS A 202 -36.30 -21.30 26.29
CA CYS A 202 -35.38 -22.43 26.41
C CYS A 202 -36.01 -23.78 26.05
N ASN A 203 -37.34 -23.86 26.01
CA ASN A 203 -38.08 -25.11 25.84
C ASN A 203 -38.56 -25.31 24.40
N LEU A 204 -37.69 -24.98 23.43
CA LEU A 204 -38.02 -24.95 22.02
C LEU A 204 -37.70 -26.28 21.34
N LEU A 205 -38.70 -26.83 20.65
CA LEU A 205 -38.54 -27.84 19.60
C LEU A 205 -38.77 -27.16 18.24
N LEU A 206 -37.74 -27.09 17.40
CA LEU A 206 -37.78 -26.36 16.13
C LEU A 206 -37.68 -27.32 14.94
N ASN A 207 -38.53 -27.15 13.94
CA ASN A 207 -38.45 -27.95 12.72
C ASN A 207 -37.26 -27.48 11.85
N THR A 208 -36.53 -28.41 11.24
CA THR A 208 -35.35 -28.08 10.39
C THR A 208 -35.71 -27.31 9.12
N ARG A 209 -36.98 -27.27 8.72
CA ARG A 209 -37.48 -26.43 7.62
C ARG A 209 -37.58 -24.93 7.98
N VAL A 210 -37.54 -24.59 9.27
CA VAL A 210 -37.61 -23.19 9.71
C VAL A 210 -36.27 -22.51 9.43
N ILE A 211 -36.34 -21.42 8.67
CA ILE A 211 -35.16 -20.64 8.28
C ILE A 211 -34.76 -19.59 9.32
N GLU A 212 -35.62 -19.29 10.30
CA GLU A 212 -35.29 -18.34 11.35
C GLU A 212 -34.16 -18.81 12.24
N ARG A 213 -33.36 -17.85 12.70
CA ARG A 213 -32.13 -18.10 13.45
C ARG A 213 -32.07 -17.21 14.69
N TYR A 214 -31.33 -17.68 15.69
CA TYR A 214 -31.04 -16.90 16.89
C TYR A 214 -30.29 -15.62 16.50
N PRO A 215 -30.78 -14.43 16.83
CA PRO A 215 -30.07 -13.20 16.55
C PRO A 215 -28.78 -13.15 17.36
N ASN A 216 -27.71 -12.66 16.74
CA ASN A 216 -26.41 -12.51 17.41
C ASN A 216 -26.37 -11.29 18.34
N ILE A 217 -27.18 -11.34 19.40
CA ILE A 217 -27.25 -10.34 20.48
C ILE A 217 -26.73 -10.96 21.77
N ARG A 218 -26.35 -10.11 22.73
CA ARG A 218 -25.87 -10.56 24.04
C ARG A 218 -27.02 -10.57 25.03
N SER A 219 -27.44 -11.76 25.47
CA SER A 219 -28.63 -12.02 26.31
C SER A 219 -29.94 -11.96 25.53
N ALA A 220 -30.87 -12.86 25.90
CA ALA A 220 -32.25 -12.93 25.41
C ALA A 220 -32.39 -13.25 23.90
N GLU A 221 -31.34 -13.75 23.25
CA GLU A 221 -31.37 -14.19 21.85
C GLU A 221 -32.47 -15.24 21.57
N ASP A 222 -32.75 -16.08 22.56
CA ASP A 222 -33.80 -17.08 22.52
C ASP A 222 -35.18 -16.47 22.66
N HIS A 223 -35.37 -15.53 23.58
CA HIS A 223 -36.60 -14.76 23.69
C HIS A 223 -36.93 -14.03 22.39
N TRP A 224 -35.92 -13.48 21.71
CA TRP A 224 -36.09 -12.83 20.41
C TRP A 224 -36.52 -13.81 19.32
N LEU A 225 -35.85 -14.96 19.19
CA LEU A 225 -36.23 -15.98 18.21
C LEU A 225 -37.68 -16.46 18.46
N VAL A 226 -38.00 -16.81 19.71
CA VAL A 226 -39.29 -17.39 20.05
C VAL A 226 -40.41 -16.35 19.92
N ALA A 227 -40.18 -15.09 20.31
CA ALA A 227 -41.14 -14.02 20.07
C ALA A 227 -41.42 -13.81 18.57
N ARG A 228 -40.39 -13.90 17.70
CA ARG A 228 -40.60 -13.86 16.24
C ARG A 228 -41.42 -15.04 15.76
N LEU A 229 -41.06 -16.27 16.15
CA LEU A 229 -41.79 -17.47 15.75
C LEU A 229 -43.26 -17.42 16.14
N LEU A 230 -43.58 -16.86 17.32
CA LEU A 230 -44.95 -16.73 17.80
C LEU A 230 -45.73 -15.57 17.17
N LEU A 231 -45.06 -14.46 16.84
CA LEU A 231 -45.74 -13.29 16.29
C LEU A 231 -45.87 -13.37 14.77
N LEU A 232 -44.90 -13.93 14.05
CA LEU A 232 -44.87 -13.91 12.59
C LEU A 232 -45.86 -14.94 11.99
N PRO A 233 -46.76 -14.52 11.07
CA PRO A 233 -47.85 -15.34 10.59
C PRO A 233 -47.40 -16.49 9.67
N GLU A 234 -46.16 -16.45 9.17
CA GLU A 234 -45.60 -17.54 8.36
C GLU A 234 -45.27 -18.81 9.17
N TYR A 235 -45.23 -18.75 10.50
CA TYR A 235 -44.90 -19.89 11.35
C TYR A 235 -46.11 -20.40 12.14
N LYS A 236 -46.27 -21.72 12.15
CA LYS A 236 -47.29 -22.41 12.94
C LYS A 236 -46.67 -23.01 14.20
N GLY A 237 -47.10 -22.53 15.37
CA GLY A 237 -46.62 -23.01 16.67
C GLY A 237 -47.60 -23.94 17.39
N GLU A 238 -47.06 -24.86 18.20
CA GLU A 238 -47.82 -25.63 19.20
C GLU A 238 -47.30 -25.37 20.62
N ILE A 239 -48.20 -25.32 21.60
CA ILE A 239 -47.85 -25.06 23.00
C ILE A 239 -48.20 -26.30 23.84
N VAL A 240 -47.22 -26.82 24.59
CA VAL A 240 -47.36 -28.01 25.44
C VAL A 240 -47.15 -27.62 26.90
N SER A 241 -48.25 -27.49 27.64
CA SER A 241 -48.21 -27.10 29.06
C SER A 241 -47.73 -28.23 29.97
N ALA A 242 -48.01 -29.49 29.63
CA ALA A 242 -47.56 -30.66 30.37
C ALA A 242 -47.37 -31.88 29.43
N PRO A 243 -46.46 -32.83 29.76
CA PRO A 243 -45.49 -32.76 30.85
C PRO A 243 -44.45 -31.64 30.63
N TYR A 244 -43.76 -31.23 31.69
CA TYR A 244 -42.72 -30.19 31.59
C TYR A 244 -41.57 -30.64 30.69
N TYR A 245 -40.95 -29.68 30.01
CA TYR A 245 -39.83 -29.89 29.10
C TYR A 245 -38.51 -30.06 29.85
N CYS A 246 -38.14 -29.06 30.66
CA CYS A 246 -36.90 -29.08 31.42
C CYS A 246 -37.07 -28.56 32.86
N VAL A 247 -36.05 -28.83 33.67
CA VAL A 247 -35.76 -28.12 34.91
C VAL A 247 -34.68 -27.08 34.57
N TYR A 248 -35.08 -25.82 34.53
CA TYR A 248 -34.27 -24.68 34.12
C TYR A 248 -33.53 -24.04 35.31
N THR A 249 -32.22 -23.82 35.18
CA THR A 249 -31.41 -23.18 36.23
C THR A 249 -31.43 -21.65 36.15
N LEU A 250 -31.66 -20.98 37.28
CA LEU A 250 -31.56 -19.52 37.43
C LEU A 250 -30.14 -19.05 37.80
N ASP A 251 -29.22 -19.99 38.05
CA ASP A 251 -27.86 -19.74 38.55
C ASP A 251 -26.82 -19.53 37.43
N GLY A 252 -27.27 -19.35 36.18
CA GLY A 252 -26.39 -19.23 35.02
C GLY A 252 -25.40 -18.07 35.14
N ALA A 253 -24.10 -18.37 35.06
CA ALA A 253 -23.01 -17.39 35.24
C ALA A 253 -23.11 -16.21 34.25
N ASP A 254 -23.48 -16.47 32.99
CA ASP A 254 -23.66 -15.42 31.98
C ASP A 254 -24.84 -14.51 32.28
N THR A 255 -25.94 -15.07 32.79
CA THR A 255 -27.12 -14.30 33.20
C THR A 255 -26.77 -13.34 34.35
N ILE A 256 -26.01 -13.80 35.34
CA ILE A 256 -25.53 -12.98 36.46
C ILE A 256 -24.66 -11.83 35.96
N ASN A 257 -23.69 -12.12 35.06
CA ASN A 257 -22.80 -11.12 34.47
C ASN A 257 -23.56 -10.07 33.64
N ASN A 258 -24.55 -10.49 32.85
CA ASN A 258 -25.37 -9.58 32.03
C ASN A 258 -26.30 -8.70 32.89
N LYS A 259 -26.80 -9.21 34.03
CA LYS A 259 -27.55 -8.41 35.01
C LYS A 259 -26.68 -7.32 35.63
N GLN A 260 -25.44 -7.65 36.02
CA GLN A 260 -24.48 -6.68 36.58
C GLN A 260 -24.13 -5.55 35.60
N LYS A 261 -24.18 -5.80 34.28
CA LYS A 261 -23.82 -4.84 33.23
C LYS A 261 -25.02 -4.08 32.63
N ALA A 262 -26.22 -4.21 33.20
CA ALA A 262 -27.48 -3.67 32.68
C ALA A 262 -27.90 -4.18 31.27
N ILE A 263 -27.10 -5.02 30.62
CA ILE A 263 -27.36 -5.63 29.29
C ILE A 263 -28.65 -6.44 29.33
N TRP A 264 -28.87 -7.18 30.42
CA TRP A 264 -30.04 -8.04 30.61
C TRP A 264 -31.36 -7.26 30.52
N THR A 265 -31.43 -6.09 31.16
CA THR A 265 -32.61 -5.21 31.18
C THR A 265 -32.79 -4.53 29.83
N GLU A 266 -31.70 -4.04 29.24
CA GLU A 266 -31.72 -3.36 27.95
C GLU A 266 -32.27 -4.26 26.83
N GLN A 267 -31.78 -5.50 26.71
CA GLN A 267 -32.25 -6.41 25.65
C GLN A 267 -33.73 -6.79 25.79
N ARG A 268 -34.23 -6.89 27.02
CA ARG A 268 -35.65 -7.12 27.31
C ARG A 268 -36.51 -5.92 26.93
N HIS A 269 -36.08 -4.71 27.29
CA HIS A 269 -36.76 -3.49 26.85
C HIS A 269 -36.81 -3.39 25.32
N ARG A 270 -35.69 -3.68 24.65
CA ARG A 270 -35.62 -3.72 23.18
C ARG A 270 -36.57 -4.77 22.59
N LEU A 271 -36.63 -5.96 23.18
CA LEU A 271 -37.57 -7.00 22.76
C LEU A 271 -39.02 -6.53 22.84
N ALA A 272 -39.42 -5.89 23.94
CA ALA A 272 -40.79 -5.38 24.11
C ALA A 272 -41.15 -4.35 23.03
N VAL A 273 -40.22 -3.43 22.71
CA VAL A 273 -40.41 -2.45 21.64
C VAL A 273 -40.49 -3.13 20.27
N ALA A 274 -39.59 -4.07 19.97
CA ALA A 274 -39.56 -4.77 18.70
C ALA A 274 -40.81 -5.63 18.49
N ALA A 275 -41.22 -6.41 19.50
CA ALA A 275 -42.43 -7.24 19.47
C ALA A 275 -43.68 -6.42 19.18
N LYS A 276 -43.82 -5.26 19.83
CA LYS A 276 -44.91 -4.32 19.55
C LYS A 276 -44.91 -3.84 18.09
N GLN A 277 -43.74 -3.53 17.53
CA GLN A 277 -43.63 -3.12 16.13
C GLN A 277 -43.91 -4.27 15.15
N TRP A 278 -43.49 -5.50 15.45
CA TRP A 278 -43.81 -6.68 14.63
C TRP A 278 -45.32 -6.91 14.58
N MET A 279 -46.00 -6.87 15.73
CA MET A 279 -47.45 -6.99 15.81
C MET A 279 -48.15 -5.85 15.03
N GLN A 280 -47.66 -4.61 15.14
CA GLN A 280 -48.23 -3.48 14.39
C GLN A 280 -48.00 -3.57 12.88
N ALA A 281 -46.84 -4.08 12.44
CA ALA A 281 -46.49 -4.24 11.03
C ALA A 281 -47.37 -5.27 10.30
N GLN A 282 -48.03 -6.16 11.05
CA GLN A 282 -48.99 -7.13 10.52
C GLN A 282 -50.41 -6.57 10.34
N ALA A 283 -50.66 -5.31 10.72
CA ALA A 283 -51.94 -4.69 10.46
C ALA A 283 -52.18 -4.51 8.95
N LEU A 284 -53.36 -4.92 8.47
CA LEU A 284 -53.80 -4.65 7.10
C LEU A 284 -53.90 -3.12 6.89
N PRO A 285 -53.45 -2.59 5.73
CA PRO A 285 -53.19 -3.27 4.47
C PRO A 285 -51.70 -3.49 4.13
N PHE A 286 -50.81 -3.65 5.12
CA PHE A 286 -49.37 -3.78 4.86
C PHE A 286 -48.98 -5.23 4.53
N HIS A 287 -48.01 -5.40 3.63
CA HIS A 287 -47.37 -6.70 3.41
C HIS A 287 -46.01 -6.70 4.12
N TYR A 288 -45.87 -7.50 5.17
CA TYR A 288 -44.62 -7.65 5.90
C TYR A 288 -43.57 -8.32 5.01
N LEU A 289 -42.41 -7.68 4.85
CA LEU A 289 -41.30 -8.21 4.05
C LEU A 289 -40.18 -8.80 4.91
N GLY A 290 -40.04 -8.33 6.15
CA GLY A 290 -39.02 -8.82 7.06
C GLY A 290 -38.74 -7.84 8.20
N SER A 291 -38.01 -8.31 9.21
CA SER A 291 -37.48 -7.49 10.28
C SER A 291 -36.10 -7.95 10.68
N GLY A 292 -35.25 -6.99 11.05
CA GLY A 292 -33.89 -7.23 11.52
C GLY A 292 -33.68 -6.63 12.89
N GLN A 293 -32.41 -6.46 13.26
CA GLN A 293 -32.00 -5.77 14.49
C GLN A 293 -32.11 -4.24 14.40
N GLU A 294 -32.26 -3.71 13.18
CA GLU A 294 -32.42 -2.27 12.96
C GLU A 294 -33.87 -1.81 12.89
N GLY A 295 -34.80 -2.70 12.51
CA GLY A 295 -36.18 -2.29 12.27
C GLY A 295 -37.02 -3.28 11.48
N VAL A 296 -38.19 -2.80 11.05
CA VAL A 296 -39.21 -3.57 10.33
C VAL A 296 -39.41 -3.01 8.92
N VAL A 297 -39.51 -3.90 7.94
CA VAL A 297 -39.70 -3.57 6.53
C VAL A 297 -41.06 -4.08 6.06
N VAL A 298 -41.85 -3.18 5.49
CA VAL A 298 -43.17 -3.49 4.93
C VAL A 298 -43.30 -2.94 3.51
N GLN A 299 -44.13 -3.58 2.69
CA GLN A 299 -44.55 -3.07 1.40
C GLN A 299 -45.94 -2.42 1.51
N LYS A 300 -46.04 -1.19 1.00
CA LYS A 300 -47.29 -0.42 0.86
C LYS A 300 -47.49 -0.05 -0.60
N GLY A 301 -48.32 -0.82 -1.32
CA GLY A 301 -48.49 -0.67 -2.76
C GLY A 301 -47.17 -0.91 -3.52
N ASN A 302 -46.69 0.10 -4.25
CA ASN A 302 -45.42 0.04 -4.98
C ASN A 302 -44.20 0.62 -4.22
N LYS A 303 -44.35 0.87 -2.91
CA LYS A 303 -43.28 1.39 -2.05
C LYS A 303 -42.90 0.36 -1.00
N ILE A 304 -41.62 0.32 -0.67
CA ILE A 304 -41.04 -0.37 0.47
C ILE A 304 -40.74 0.67 1.54
N GLU A 305 -41.17 0.43 2.78
CA GLU A 305 -40.91 1.28 3.94
C GLU A 305 -40.15 0.51 5.00
N LYS A 306 -39.02 1.07 5.47
CA LYS A 306 -38.28 0.57 6.65
C LYS A 306 -38.51 1.52 7.81
N SER A 307 -39.02 1.02 8.92
CA SER A 307 -39.16 1.75 10.19
C SER A 307 -38.07 1.28 11.15
N PHE A 308 -37.21 2.19 11.60
CA PHE A 308 -36.08 1.86 12.47
C PHE A 308 -36.51 1.79 13.93
N TYR A 309 -35.95 0.88 14.72
CA TYR A 309 -36.13 0.95 16.17
C TYR A 309 -35.49 2.21 16.76
N PRO A 310 -35.92 2.69 17.94
CA PRO A 310 -35.42 3.94 18.52
C PRO A 310 -33.89 4.00 18.73
N TRP A 311 -33.23 2.86 18.89
CA TRP A 311 -31.78 2.76 19.12
C TRP A 311 -30.98 2.42 17.85
N ALA A 312 -31.64 2.20 16.71
CA ALA A 312 -30.98 1.62 15.54
C ALA A 312 -30.22 2.65 14.69
N ILE A 313 -30.65 3.91 14.68
CA ILE A 313 -30.00 4.97 13.88
C ILE A 313 -30.27 6.35 14.48
N ASP A 314 -29.27 7.24 14.40
CA ASP A 314 -29.34 8.61 14.91
C ASP A 314 -29.39 9.68 13.79
N ASP A 315 -29.55 10.95 14.20
CA ASP A 315 -29.66 12.10 13.29
C ASP A 315 -28.36 12.42 12.54
N GLU A 316 -27.21 12.06 13.09
CA GLU A 316 -25.92 12.29 12.46
C GLU A 316 -25.70 11.28 11.33
N HIS A 317 -25.94 10.00 11.60
CA HIS A 317 -25.80 8.94 10.61
C HIS A 317 -26.79 9.11 9.45
N VAL A 318 -28.05 9.50 9.72
CA VAL A 318 -29.01 9.82 8.65
C VAL A 318 -28.55 11.02 7.80
N ARG A 319 -27.99 12.08 8.41
CA ARG A 319 -27.44 13.21 7.67
C ARG A 319 -26.27 12.80 6.78
N TRP A 320 -25.39 11.94 7.29
CA TRP A 320 -24.28 11.39 6.51
C TRP A 320 -24.78 10.49 5.37
N LEU A 321 -25.71 9.55 5.62
CA LEU A 321 -26.29 8.70 4.57
C LEU A 321 -26.92 9.51 3.44
N LYS A 322 -27.63 10.59 3.75
CA LYS A 322 -28.20 11.50 2.73
C LYS A 322 -27.14 12.10 1.79
N GLN A 323 -25.90 12.25 2.26
CA GLN A 323 -24.79 12.79 1.48
C GLN A 323 -23.95 11.70 0.81
N ALA A 324 -23.78 10.56 1.49
CA ALA A 324 -22.89 9.48 1.08
C ALA A 324 -23.54 8.48 0.12
N LEU A 325 -24.86 8.30 0.20
CA LEU A 325 -25.54 7.34 -0.67
C LEU A 325 -25.43 7.78 -2.13
N PRO A 326 -24.94 6.89 -3.02
CA PRO A 326 -24.70 7.26 -4.39
C PRO A 326 -26.00 7.46 -5.16
N ASN A 327 -25.98 8.36 -6.14
CA ASN A 327 -27.06 8.50 -7.13
C ASN A 327 -26.98 7.41 -8.21
N ASN A 328 -26.98 6.14 -7.81
CA ASN A 328 -26.92 4.99 -8.70
C ASN A 328 -27.77 3.81 -8.19
N ASN A 329 -27.76 2.70 -8.92
CA ASN A 329 -28.54 1.49 -8.61
C ASN A 329 -27.79 0.51 -7.69
N ILE A 330 -26.73 0.89 -6.99
CA ILE A 330 -26.00 -0.03 -6.10
C ILE A 330 -26.72 -0.14 -4.75
N VAL A 331 -27.26 0.97 -4.28
CA VAL A 331 -28.06 1.09 -3.05
C VAL A 331 -29.36 1.80 -3.42
N PRO A 332 -30.53 1.44 -2.87
CA PRO A 332 -31.79 2.05 -3.26
C PRO A 332 -31.83 3.53 -2.90
N GLN A 333 -32.49 4.31 -3.75
CA GLN A 333 -32.80 5.72 -3.49
C GLN A 333 -33.88 5.81 -2.41
N VAL A 334 -33.55 6.42 -1.27
CA VAL A 334 -34.42 6.46 -0.10
C VAL A 334 -34.89 7.88 0.24
N CYS A 335 -36.17 7.98 0.58
CA CYS A 335 -36.78 9.19 1.13
C CYS A 335 -36.94 9.05 2.65
N TRP A 336 -36.16 9.82 3.40
CA TRP A 336 -36.14 9.76 4.87
C TRP A 336 -37.26 10.57 5.52
N HIS A 337 -37.85 10.02 6.58
CA HIS A 337 -38.91 10.64 7.38
C HIS A 337 -38.62 10.43 8.89
N LYS A 338 -38.91 11.44 9.72
CA LYS A 338 -38.83 11.32 11.19
C LYS A 338 -40.19 11.63 11.80
N GLN A 339 -40.74 10.70 12.58
CA GLN A 339 -42.02 10.87 13.27
C GLN A 339 -41.89 10.41 14.72
N ASN A 340 -42.37 11.21 15.68
CA ASN A 340 -42.29 10.91 17.12
C ASN A 340 -40.88 10.51 17.60
N GLY A 341 -39.84 11.13 17.02
CA GLY A 341 -38.44 10.82 17.33
C GLY A 341 -37.87 9.58 16.62
N GLN A 342 -38.69 8.80 15.91
CA GLN A 342 -38.30 7.57 15.22
C GLN A 342 -38.06 7.82 13.72
N TRP A 343 -36.97 7.27 13.19
CA TRP A 343 -36.64 7.36 11.77
C TRP A 343 -37.33 6.25 10.96
N SER A 344 -37.70 6.59 9.74
CA SER A 344 -38.09 5.64 8.69
C SER A 344 -37.62 6.15 7.33
N TYR A 345 -37.60 5.27 6.33
CA TYR A 345 -37.50 5.69 4.94
C TYR A 345 -38.50 4.96 4.05
N SER A 346 -38.78 5.54 2.89
CA SER A 346 -39.48 4.89 1.79
C SER A 346 -38.61 4.81 0.53
N THR A 347 -38.72 3.72 -0.22
CA THR A 347 -38.06 3.52 -1.53
C THR A 347 -39.05 2.86 -2.51
N PRO A 348 -38.96 3.11 -3.82
CA PRO A 348 -39.70 2.33 -4.81
C PRO A 348 -39.36 0.83 -4.72
N ASN A 349 -40.34 -0.04 -4.99
CA ASN A 349 -40.06 -1.45 -5.20
C ASN A 349 -39.37 -1.63 -6.58
N LEU A 350 -38.10 -2.01 -6.57
CA LEU A 350 -37.28 -2.17 -7.79
C LEU A 350 -37.48 -3.53 -8.49
N TYR A 351 -38.38 -4.39 -8.00
CA TYR A 351 -38.68 -5.72 -8.56
C TYR A 351 -37.44 -6.58 -8.77
N THR A 352 -36.57 -6.63 -7.75
CA THR A 352 -35.33 -7.41 -7.76
C THR A 352 -35.56 -8.88 -7.43
N THR A 353 -34.72 -9.77 -7.96
CA THR A 353 -34.72 -11.20 -7.61
C THR A 353 -33.65 -11.51 -6.57
N GLU A 354 -33.67 -12.73 -6.02
CA GLU A 354 -32.55 -13.26 -5.25
C GLU A 354 -31.29 -13.33 -6.10
N MET A 355 -30.13 -13.23 -5.45
CA MET A 355 -28.83 -13.36 -6.11
C MET A 355 -28.68 -14.78 -6.67
N GLN A 356 -28.44 -14.90 -7.97
CA GLN A 356 -28.12 -16.18 -8.60
C GLN A 356 -26.73 -16.67 -8.17
N LEU A 357 -26.63 -17.95 -7.82
CA LEU A 357 -25.41 -18.59 -7.31
C LEU A 357 -24.98 -19.77 -8.20
N PRO A 358 -23.65 -19.97 -8.41
CA PRO A 358 -22.57 -19.04 -8.07
C PRO A 358 -22.62 -17.77 -8.92
N ALA A 359 -22.36 -16.62 -8.31
CA ALA A 359 -22.20 -15.37 -9.03
C ALA A 359 -20.83 -15.32 -9.72
N SER A 360 -20.75 -14.63 -10.86
CA SER A 360 -19.46 -14.44 -11.55
C SER A 360 -18.56 -13.47 -10.79
N ALA A 361 -17.25 -13.72 -10.81
CA ALA A 361 -16.27 -12.81 -10.21
C ALA A 361 -16.33 -11.39 -10.82
N ILE A 362 -16.75 -11.26 -12.09
CA ILE A 362 -16.93 -9.98 -12.77
C ILE A 362 -18.07 -9.18 -12.13
N ILE A 363 -19.24 -9.79 -11.93
CA ILE A 363 -20.42 -9.13 -11.35
C ILE A 363 -20.14 -8.71 -9.89
N VAL A 364 -19.51 -9.60 -9.12
CA VAL A 364 -19.08 -9.30 -7.74
C VAL A 364 -18.05 -8.16 -7.72
N GLY A 365 -17.06 -8.20 -8.63
CA GLY A 365 -16.05 -7.15 -8.77
C GLY A 365 -16.65 -5.79 -9.10
N GLN A 366 -17.60 -5.72 -10.05
CA GLN A 366 -18.29 -4.49 -10.44
C GLN A 366 -19.09 -3.88 -9.27
N PHE A 367 -19.80 -4.72 -8.51
CA PHE A 367 -20.51 -4.27 -7.31
C PHE A 367 -19.55 -3.67 -6.27
N LEU A 368 -18.46 -4.38 -5.96
CA LEU A 368 -17.45 -3.91 -5.00
C LEU A 368 -16.75 -2.63 -5.48
N GLN A 369 -16.46 -2.52 -6.78
CA GLN A 369 -15.90 -1.31 -7.38
C GLN A 369 -16.83 -0.11 -7.20
N GLY A 370 -18.12 -0.31 -7.42
CA GLY A 370 -19.11 0.75 -7.26
C GLY A 370 -19.32 1.17 -5.80
N MET A 371 -19.28 0.23 -4.84
CA MET A 371 -19.28 0.55 -3.40
C MET A 371 -18.03 1.37 -3.01
N TYR A 372 -16.85 0.98 -3.50
CA TYR A 372 -15.60 1.70 -3.25
C TYR A 372 -15.61 3.12 -3.85
N ALA A 373 -16.08 3.26 -5.10
CA ALA A 373 -16.19 4.55 -5.78
C ALA A 373 -17.18 5.50 -5.08
N ALA A 374 -18.23 4.96 -4.46
CA ALA A 374 -19.17 5.71 -3.63
C ALA A 374 -18.60 6.07 -2.23
N GLY A 375 -17.43 5.54 -1.85
CA GLY A 375 -16.81 5.81 -0.55
C GLY A 375 -17.54 5.12 0.61
N ILE A 376 -18.23 4.00 0.37
CA ILE A 376 -19.03 3.28 1.37
C ILE A 376 -18.70 1.77 1.43
N CYS A 377 -19.03 1.14 2.55
CA CYS A 377 -19.00 -0.31 2.76
C CYS A 377 -20.27 -0.76 3.48
N GLY A 378 -20.82 -1.91 3.09
CA GLY A 378 -21.85 -2.61 3.85
C GLY A 378 -21.22 -3.59 4.82
N LEU A 379 -21.54 -3.50 6.12
CA LEU A 379 -21.04 -4.40 7.15
C LEU A 379 -21.83 -5.71 7.25
N ASN A 380 -23.13 -5.67 6.89
CA ASN A 380 -24.03 -6.81 6.95
C ASN A 380 -24.21 -7.47 5.58
N ILE A 381 -23.15 -8.17 5.14
CA ILE A 381 -23.13 -8.92 3.88
C ILE A 381 -23.67 -10.33 4.12
N LYS A 382 -24.89 -10.55 3.65
CA LYS A 382 -25.63 -11.83 3.66
C LYS A 382 -26.53 -11.91 2.42
N ARG A 383 -26.98 -13.11 2.05
CA ARG A 383 -27.77 -13.30 0.80
C ARG A 383 -29.06 -12.50 0.80
N ASP A 384 -29.75 -12.38 1.94
CA ASP A 384 -31.00 -11.61 2.04
C ASP A 384 -30.82 -10.12 1.73
N ASN A 385 -29.62 -9.58 1.99
CA ASN A 385 -29.34 -8.15 1.86
C ASN A 385 -28.80 -7.77 0.47
N ILE A 386 -28.52 -8.76 -0.38
CA ILE A 386 -27.99 -8.58 -1.73
C ILE A 386 -29.01 -9.13 -2.72
N ARG A 387 -29.56 -8.25 -3.55
CA ARG A 387 -30.53 -8.60 -4.60
C ARG A 387 -29.90 -8.46 -5.98
N GLN A 388 -30.50 -9.11 -6.96
CA GLN A 388 -30.10 -9.01 -8.35
C GLN A 388 -31.12 -8.22 -9.17
N MET A 389 -30.62 -7.26 -9.94
CA MET A 389 -31.39 -6.48 -10.90
C MET A 389 -31.64 -7.28 -12.19
N LYS A 390 -32.59 -6.84 -13.01
CA LYS A 390 -32.93 -7.52 -14.28
C LYS A 390 -31.76 -7.60 -15.27
N ASP A 391 -30.81 -6.67 -15.19
CA ASP A 391 -29.59 -6.66 -16.01
C ASP A 391 -28.46 -7.55 -15.46
N GLY A 392 -28.70 -8.25 -14.35
CA GLY A 392 -27.75 -9.13 -13.68
C GLY A 392 -26.86 -8.45 -12.64
N SER A 393 -26.91 -7.11 -12.51
CA SER A 393 -26.13 -6.37 -11.51
C SER A 393 -26.61 -6.62 -10.08
N LEU A 394 -25.70 -6.50 -9.10
CA LEU A 394 -26.02 -6.67 -7.68
C LEU A 394 -26.44 -5.35 -7.04
N HIS A 395 -27.33 -5.45 -6.05
CA HIS A 395 -27.98 -4.33 -5.37
C HIS A 395 -28.04 -4.59 -3.86
N TYR A 396 -27.54 -3.67 -3.03
CA TYR A 396 -27.56 -3.78 -1.56
C TYR A 396 -28.77 -3.07 -0.97
N ILE A 397 -29.67 -3.82 -0.31
CA ILE A 397 -30.97 -3.30 0.12
C ILE A 397 -31.05 -2.94 1.61
N ASP A 398 -30.05 -3.30 2.41
CA ASP A 398 -30.05 -3.03 3.85
C ASP A 398 -29.51 -1.62 4.15
N VAL A 399 -30.33 -0.62 3.85
CA VAL A 399 -30.00 0.79 4.13
C VAL A 399 -30.19 1.06 5.61
N GLY A 400 -29.13 1.52 6.29
CA GLY A 400 -29.15 1.73 7.73
C GLY A 400 -27.77 1.97 8.32
N SER A 401 -27.59 1.57 9.58
CA SER A 401 -26.35 1.75 10.34
C SER A 401 -25.21 0.87 9.83
N ASP A 402 -25.53 -0.25 9.17
CA ASP A 402 -24.56 -1.16 8.55
C ASP A 402 -23.87 -0.58 7.31
N ILE A 403 -24.41 0.48 6.69
CA ILE A 403 -23.69 1.26 5.68
C ILE A 403 -22.77 2.23 6.40
N GLN A 404 -21.48 2.13 6.12
CA GLN A 404 -20.41 2.81 6.83
C GLN A 404 -19.41 3.44 5.86
N PRO A 405 -18.64 4.46 6.28
CA PRO A 405 -17.56 5.02 5.46
C PRO A 405 -16.55 3.95 5.04
N LEU A 406 -16.03 4.10 3.81
CA LEU A 406 -14.98 3.26 3.26
C LEU A 406 -13.73 3.31 4.15
N THR A 407 -13.24 2.12 4.48
CA THR A 407 -11.91 1.90 5.08
C THR A 407 -11.31 0.64 4.44
N ALA A 408 -9.99 0.51 4.39
CA ALA A 408 -9.32 -0.67 3.87
C ALA A 408 -9.75 -1.94 4.63
N SER A 409 -9.93 -1.85 5.96
CA SER A 409 -10.41 -2.97 6.77
C SER A 409 -11.85 -3.37 6.46
N LYS A 410 -12.80 -2.41 6.46
CA LYS A 410 -14.22 -2.71 6.14
C LYS A 410 -14.37 -3.21 4.70
N PHE A 411 -13.58 -2.68 3.75
CA PHE A 411 -13.63 -3.09 2.36
C PHE A 411 -13.09 -4.51 2.15
N LEU A 412 -11.98 -4.88 2.80
CA LEU A 412 -11.48 -6.26 2.81
C LEU A 412 -12.53 -7.21 3.39
N ASP A 413 -13.15 -6.83 4.51
CA ASP A 413 -14.18 -7.65 5.16
C ASP A 413 -15.41 -7.86 4.26
N MET A 414 -15.95 -6.78 3.69
CA MET A 414 -17.08 -6.80 2.78
C MET A 414 -16.78 -7.67 1.55
N SER A 415 -15.59 -7.51 0.97
CA SER A 415 -15.14 -8.27 -0.19
C SER A 415 -14.99 -9.76 0.12
N ALA A 416 -14.41 -10.10 1.26
CA ALA A 416 -14.23 -11.50 1.68
C ALA A 416 -15.56 -12.21 1.95
N ARG A 417 -16.49 -11.54 2.64
CA ARG A 417 -17.83 -12.08 2.91
C ARG A 417 -18.63 -12.27 1.63
N LEU A 418 -18.63 -11.27 0.75
CA LEU A 418 -19.35 -11.38 -0.52
C LEU A 418 -18.75 -12.46 -1.41
N TYR A 419 -17.42 -12.56 -1.47
CA TYR A 419 -16.73 -13.64 -2.19
C TYR A 419 -17.10 -15.03 -1.63
N ALA A 420 -17.11 -15.17 -0.30
CA ALA A 420 -17.47 -16.41 0.37
C ALA A 420 -18.90 -16.87 0.03
N ILE A 421 -19.90 -15.99 0.13
CA ILE A 421 -21.30 -16.36 -0.10
C ILE A 421 -21.67 -16.45 -1.59
N ALA A 422 -21.11 -15.57 -2.43
CA ALA A 422 -21.53 -15.44 -3.83
C ALA A 422 -20.75 -16.37 -4.77
N ILE A 423 -19.44 -16.54 -4.56
CA ILE A 423 -18.56 -17.30 -5.46
C ILE A 423 -18.29 -18.69 -4.90
N LEU A 424 -17.90 -18.78 -3.61
CA LEU A 424 -17.62 -20.07 -2.96
C LEU A 424 -18.88 -20.77 -2.44
N GLN A 425 -20.02 -20.08 -2.42
CA GLN A 425 -21.31 -20.58 -1.93
C GLN A 425 -21.27 -21.05 -0.47
N LEU A 426 -20.37 -20.49 0.35
CA LEU A 426 -20.33 -20.77 1.77
C LEU A 426 -21.59 -20.22 2.47
N PRO A 427 -22.04 -20.81 3.59
CA PRO A 427 -23.11 -20.27 4.40
C PRO A 427 -22.83 -18.82 4.87
N ASP A 428 -23.87 -18.00 5.05
CA ASP A 428 -23.72 -16.57 5.38
C ASP A 428 -22.89 -16.31 6.66
N GLU A 429 -23.00 -17.20 7.63
CA GLU A 429 -22.31 -17.10 8.92
C GLU A 429 -21.02 -17.94 8.99
N GLU A 430 -20.54 -18.47 7.86
CA GLU A 430 -19.29 -19.24 7.81
C GLU A 430 -18.10 -18.34 8.10
N LEU A 431 -18.01 -17.20 7.39
CA LEU A 431 -16.94 -16.21 7.54
C LEU A 431 -17.45 -14.95 8.25
N VAL A 432 -17.22 -14.86 9.56
CA VAL A 432 -17.56 -13.66 10.34
C VAL A 432 -16.45 -13.28 11.33
N ARG A 433 -16.57 -12.12 11.97
CA ARG A 433 -15.62 -11.68 13.00
C ARG A 433 -15.77 -12.53 14.27
N ARG A 434 -14.67 -13.18 14.68
CA ARG A 434 -14.57 -14.03 15.87
C ARG A 434 -13.18 -13.91 16.50
N THR A 435 -13.08 -14.29 17.77
CA THR A 435 -11.81 -14.41 18.48
C THR A 435 -11.09 -15.68 18.00
N SER A 436 -9.84 -15.55 17.53
CA SER A 436 -9.04 -16.65 17.00
C SER A 436 -7.57 -16.50 17.37
N SER A 437 -6.86 -17.63 17.47
CA SER A 437 -5.40 -17.68 17.60
C SER A 437 -4.66 -17.44 16.27
N SER A 438 -5.39 -17.52 15.14
CA SER A 438 -4.88 -17.20 13.81
C SER A 438 -5.17 -15.73 13.47
N SER A 439 -4.25 -15.08 12.75
CA SER A 439 -4.49 -13.72 12.27
C SER A 439 -5.50 -13.71 11.11
N GLN A 440 -6.19 -12.58 10.91
CA GLN A 440 -7.19 -12.46 9.84
C GLN A 440 -6.62 -12.77 8.45
N ASP A 441 -5.40 -12.32 8.12
CA ASP A 441 -4.78 -12.61 6.83
C ASP A 441 -4.54 -14.12 6.64
N GLN A 442 -4.13 -14.84 7.69
CA GLN A 442 -3.99 -16.29 7.65
C GLN A 442 -5.34 -17.00 7.46
N SER A 443 -6.40 -16.50 8.08
CA SER A 443 -7.73 -17.07 7.88
C SER A 443 -8.27 -16.78 6.47
N LEU A 444 -8.07 -15.57 5.94
CA LEU A 444 -8.52 -15.21 4.60
C LEU A 444 -7.73 -15.96 3.52
N SER A 445 -6.47 -16.31 3.75
CA SER A 445 -5.68 -17.16 2.85
C SER A 445 -6.24 -18.59 2.72
N GLN A 446 -7.12 -19.03 3.62
CA GLN A 446 -7.79 -20.34 3.51
C GLN A 446 -8.94 -20.30 2.47
N LEU A 447 -9.44 -19.11 2.11
CA LEU A 447 -10.45 -18.96 1.07
C LEU A 447 -9.80 -19.14 -0.31
N LYS A 448 -10.09 -20.27 -0.96
CA LYS A 448 -9.53 -20.62 -2.28
C LYS A 448 -9.76 -19.50 -3.29
N GLY A 449 -8.67 -18.96 -3.85
CA GLY A 449 -8.69 -17.94 -4.91
C GLY A 449 -9.01 -16.51 -4.45
N PHE A 450 -9.29 -16.27 -3.16
CA PHE A 450 -9.67 -14.94 -2.68
C PHE A 450 -8.51 -13.93 -2.75
N ALA A 451 -7.28 -14.36 -2.47
CA ALA A 451 -6.11 -13.48 -2.54
C ALA A 451 -5.90 -12.91 -3.95
N ASP A 452 -6.01 -13.75 -4.98
CA ASP A 452 -5.86 -13.35 -6.39
C ASP A 452 -7.04 -12.47 -6.83
N PHE A 453 -8.27 -12.83 -6.43
CA PHE A 453 -9.45 -12.01 -6.68
C PHE A 453 -9.32 -10.61 -6.07
N TYR A 454 -8.89 -10.53 -4.81
CA TYR A 454 -8.75 -9.25 -4.11
C TYR A 454 -7.61 -8.41 -4.69
N LEU A 455 -6.48 -9.02 -5.08
CA LEU A 455 -5.42 -8.34 -5.80
C LEU A 455 -5.93 -7.72 -7.11
N ALA A 456 -6.61 -8.50 -7.94
CA ALA A 456 -7.18 -8.03 -9.20
C ALA A 456 -8.23 -6.92 -8.99
N LEU A 457 -9.04 -7.01 -7.93
CA LEU A 457 -10.00 -5.99 -7.54
C LEU A 457 -9.31 -4.66 -7.19
N ILE A 458 -8.25 -4.70 -6.36
CA ILE A 458 -7.49 -3.50 -5.97
C ILE A 458 -6.76 -2.90 -7.17
N GLU A 459 -6.16 -3.70 -8.06
CA GLU A 459 -5.51 -3.21 -9.28
C GLU A 459 -6.51 -2.54 -10.23
N ALA A 460 -7.72 -3.10 -10.35
CA ALA A 460 -8.78 -2.50 -11.17
C ALA A 460 -9.33 -1.19 -10.59
N LEU A 461 -9.34 -1.05 -9.25
CA LEU A 461 -9.69 0.20 -8.55
C LEU A 461 -8.63 1.29 -8.72
N HIS A 462 -7.38 0.91 -8.92
CA HIS A 462 -6.23 1.80 -8.95
C HIS A 462 -5.37 1.59 -10.20
N PRO A 463 -5.89 1.86 -11.42
CA PRO A 463 -5.22 1.53 -12.68
C PRO A 463 -3.90 2.29 -12.91
N ASN A 464 -3.58 3.28 -12.08
CA ASN A 464 -2.30 4.00 -12.10
C ASN A 464 -1.15 3.19 -11.47
N VAL A 465 -1.42 2.13 -10.68
CA VAL A 465 -0.37 1.31 -10.05
C VAL A 465 0.18 0.22 -10.99
N ALA A 466 -0.56 -0.10 -12.06
CA ALA A 466 -0.20 -1.13 -13.02
C ALA A 466 1.09 -0.76 -13.78
N LEU A 467 2.07 -1.68 -13.76
CA LEU A 467 3.38 -1.52 -14.43
C LEU A 467 3.28 -1.55 -15.96
N ASN A 468 2.25 -2.21 -16.50
CA ASN A 468 2.13 -2.53 -17.92
C ASN A 468 1.31 -1.49 -18.70
N LYS A 469 1.56 -0.19 -18.51
CA LYS A 469 0.98 0.82 -19.42
C LYS A 469 1.90 1.00 -20.64
N PRO A 470 1.49 0.61 -21.86
CA PRO A 470 2.21 0.93 -23.08
C PRO A 470 2.13 2.44 -23.29
N GLY A 471 3.27 3.12 -23.28
CA GLY A 471 3.33 4.58 -23.38
C GLY A 471 4.38 5.25 -22.50
N MET A 472 5.34 4.48 -21.95
CA MET A 472 6.53 5.12 -21.38
C MET A 472 7.15 6.07 -22.40
N PRO A 473 7.71 7.21 -21.97
CA PRO A 473 8.65 7.94 -22.78
C PRO A 473 9.87 7.02 -22.98
N ILE A 474 9.77 6.11 -23.95
CA ILE A 474 10.94 5.75 -24.73
C ILE A 474 11.39 7.11 -25.24
N PHE A 475 12.53 7.60 -24.77
CA PHE A 475 13.19 8.75 -25.39
C PHE A 475 13.47 8.32 -26.83
N THR A 476 12.46 8.49 -27.69
CA THR A 476 12.35 7.85 -28.99
C THR A 476 13.29 8.55 -29.93
N HIS A 477 14.20 7.76 -30.49
CA HIS A 477 15.17 8.15 -31.52
C HIS A 477 16.17 9.22 -31.07
N VAL A 478 17.17 8.80 -30.31
CA VAL A 478 18.47 9.50 -30.32
C VAL A 478 19.09 9.26 -31.70
N GLY A 479 19.06 10.28 -32.56
CA GLY A 479 19.74 10.23 -33.85
C GLY A 479 21.23 9.98 -33.68
N VAL A 480 21.90 9.46 -34.70
CA VAL A 480 23.36 9.38 -34.72
C VAL A 480 23.88 10.39 -35.74
N ASP A 481 24.65 11.36 -35.27
CA ASP A 481 25.37 12.28 -36.15
C ASP A 481 26.55 11.54 -36.79
N GLN A 482 26.38 11.16 -38.06
CA GLN A 482 27.34 10.35 -38.81
C GLN A 482 28.64 11.09 -39.17
N GLU A 483 28.70 12.41 -38.96
CA GLU A 483 29.81 13.25 -39.40
C GLU A 483 30.63 13.81 -38.23
N THR A 484 30.28 13.51 -36.98
CA THR A 484 30.91 14.09 -35.80
C THR A 484 31.46 13.03 -34.85
N THR A 485 32.71 13.20 -34.45
CA THR A 485 33.33 12.46 -33.34
C THR A 485 33.45 13.34 -32.11
N LEU A 486 33.12 12.80 -30.93
CA LEU A 486 33.49 13.41 -29.66
C LEU A 486 34.89 12.90 -29.28
N LEU A 487 35.86 13.82 -29.14
CA LEU A 487 37.21 13.53 -28.69
C LEU A 487 37.43 14.15 -27.30
N ILE A 488 37.60 13.30 -26.29
CA ILE A 488 37.88 13.74 -24.91
C ILE A 488 39.37 13.54 -24.65
N LYS A 489 40.04 14.54 -24.07
CA LYS A 489 41.48 14.51 -23.82
C LYS A 489 41.77 14.35 -22.33
N ALA A 490 42.66 13.43 -22.00
CA ALA A 490 43.13 13.21 -20.65
C ALA A 490 44.66 13.00 -20.65
N CYS A 491 45.29 13.30 -19.51
CA CYS A 491 46.69 13.04 -19.25
C CYS A 491 46.86 12.24 -17.96
N ALA A 492 48.07 11.80 -17.66
CA ALA A 492 48.35 11.00 -16.46
C ALA A 492 47.92 11.68 -15.14
N GLN A 493 47.73 13.00 -15.13
CA GLN A 493 47.25 13.71 -13.94
C GLN A 493 45.76 13.52 -13.68
N ASP A 494 44.97 13.04 -14.64
CA ASP A 494 43.51 12.97 -14.51
C ASP A 494 43.00 11.62 -14.00
N ALA A 495 43.92 10.72 -13.62
CA ALA A 495 43.64 9.32 -13.29
C ALA A 495 42.51 9.14 -12.26
N ASP A 496 42.51 9.94 -11.18
CA ASP A 496 41.54 9.80 -10.08
C ASP A 496 40.11 10.23 -10.45
N VAL A 497 39.95 11.10 -11.44
CA VAL A 497 38.65 11.70 -11.80
C VAL A 497 38.12 11.23 -13.16
N LEU A 498 38.96 10.54 -13.95
CA LEU A 498 38.71 10.21 -15.35
C LEU A 498 37.33 9.55 -15.56
N PHE A 499 37.04 8.47 -14.83
CA PHE A 499 35.82 7.70 -15.02
C PHE A 499 34.57 8.57 -14.83
N THR A 500 34.54 9.35 -13.75
CA THR A 500 33.41 10.20 -13.38
C THR A 500 33.24 11.34 -14.39
N GLN A 501 34.33 12.01 -14.75
CA GLN A 501 34.26 13.17 -15.64
C GLN A 501 33.90 12.78 -17.08
N VAL A 502 34.49 11.70 -17.61
CA VAL A 502 34.15 11.21 -18.95
C VAL A 502 32.70 10.74 -18.98
N SER A 503 32.23 10.04 -17.95
CA SER A 503 30.82 9.64 -17.84
C SER A 503 29.88 10.85 -17.86
N HIS A 504 30.23 11.92 -17.13
CA HIS A 504 29.49 13.19 -17.14
C HIS A 504 29.45 13.82 -18.52
N ILE A 505 30.61 14.04 -19.16
CA ILE A 505 30.71 14.67 -20.48
C ILE A 505 29.90 13.88 -21.52
N VAL A 506 30.11 12.56 -21.58
CA VAL A 506 29.46 11.69 -22.56
C VAL A 506 27.94 11.70 -22.39
N THR A 507 27.43 11.61 -21.16
CA THR A 507 25.98 11.59 -20.91
C THR A 507 25.31 12.94 -21.19
N GLN A 508 25.97 14.06 -20.90
CA GLN A 508 25.45 15.40 -21.19
C GLN A 508 25.45 15.73 -22.69
N LEU A 509 26.35 15.12 -23.47
CA LEU A 509 26.53 15.43 -24.89
C LEU A 509 25.85 14.42 -25.83
N ASN A 510 25.65 13.15 -25.45
CA ASN A 510 25.03 12.14 -26.32
C ASN A 510 23.50 12.27 -26.51
N TYR A 511 22.92 13.44 -26.22
CA TYR A 511 21.51 13.75 -26.43
C TYR A 511 21.37 15.22 -26.89
N PRO A 512 20.49 15.58 -27.84
CA PRO A 512 19.48 14.74 -28.49
C PRO A 512 20.04 13.77 -29.54
N ASN A 513 21.29 13.96 -29.98
CA ASN A 513 21.98 13.08 -30.92
C ASN A 513 23.22 12.44 -30.28
N LYS A 514 23.49 11.18 -30.62
CA LYS A 514 24.75 10.49 -30.35
C LYS A 514 25.79 10.88 -31.39
N PHE A 515 27.05 10.91 -30.99
CA PHE A 515 28.16 10.97 -31.93
C PHE A 515 28.32 9.64 -32.69
N LYS A 516 28.87 9.70 -33.91
CA LYS A 516 29.27 8.48 -34.63
C LYS A 516 30.23 7.61 -33.82
N GLN A 517 31.12 8.25 -33.08
CA GLN A 517 32.01 7.62 -32.12
C GLN A 517 32.46 8.62 -31.05
N VAL A 518 32.72 8.11 -29.85
CA VAL A 518 33.34 8.79 -28.72
C VAL A 518 34.73 8.19 -28.52
N LEU A 519 35.76 9.00 -28.67
CA LEU A 519 37.17 8.60 -28.51
C LEU A 519 37.79 9.30 -27.31
N LEU A 520 38.58 8.55 -26.54
CA LEU A 520 39.35 9.09 -25.41
C LEU A 520 40.85 9.11 -25.77
N LEU A 521 41.42 10.30 -25.91
CA LEU A 521 42.85 10.53 -26.09
C LEU A 521 43.57 10.50 -24.75
N LEU A 522 44.57 9.63 -24.62
CA LEU A 522 45.47 9.56 -23.48
C LEU A 522 46.85 10.08 -23.88
N ASP A 523 47.29 11.17 -23.26
CA ASP A 523 48.67 11.64 -23.36
C ASP A 523 49.58 10.75 -22.51
N SER A 524 50.58 10.14 -23.14
CA SER A 524 51.55 9.24 -22.49
C SER A 524 52.65 9.96 -21.71
N TYR A 525 52.67 11.31 -21.75
CA TYR A 525 53.61 12.11 -20.98
C TYR A 525 53.39 11.99 -19.47
N GLN A 526 54.46 11.65 -18.75
CA GLN A 526 54.41 11.41 -17.29
C GLN A 526 54.80 12.64 -16.45
N GLY A 527 55.25 13.72 -17.08
CA GLY A 527 55.64 14.96 -16.42
C GLY A 527 57.13 15.31 -16.54
N PRO A 528 57.56 16.48 -16.02
CA PRO A 528 56.76 17.46 -15.29
C PRO A 528 55.78 18.24 -16.17
N PHE A 529 54.57 18.48 -15.67
CA PHE A 529 53.52 19.17 -16.43
C PHE A 529 53.61 20.70 -16.27
N LEU A 530 53.23 21.46 -17.31
CA LEU A 530 53.22 22.93 -17.27
C LEU A 530 52.42 23.50 -16.08
N ARG A 531 51.32 22.84 -15.71
CA ARG A 531 50.50 23.18 -14.54
C ARG A 531 50.24 21.91 -13.75
N GLN A 532 51.23 21.50 -12.97
CA GLN A 532 51.14 20.27 -12.20
C GLN A 532 50.25 20.46 -10.96
N TYR A 533 49.18 19.64 -10.82
CA TYR A 533 48.30 19.65 -9.63
C TYR A 533 48.32 18.33 -8.86
N GLN A 534 48.66 17.23 -9.52
CA GLN A 534 48.99 15.96 -8.89
C GLN A 534 50.10 15.23 -9.67
N GLN A 535 50.72 14.23 -9.04
CA GLN A 535 51.65 13.35 -9.73
C GLN A 535 50.90 12.54 -10.80
N GLY A 536 51.49 12.40 -11.99
CA GLY A 536 50.87 11.61 -13.05
C GLY A 536 50.92 10.12 -12.74
N ASP A 537 49.80 9.42 -12.89
CA ASP A 537 49.70 7.95 -12.86
C ASP A 537 49.07 7.44 -14.16
N PHE A 538 49.92 7.09 -15.12
CA PHE A 538 49.45 6.61 -16.42
C PHE A 538 48.84 5.20 -16.35
N ASN A 539 49.25 4.37 -15.38
CA ASN A 539 48.72 3.02 -15.25
C ASN A 539 47.28 3.06 -14.74
N GLN A 540 47.02 3.84 -13.69
CA GLN A 540 45.67 4.05 -13.17
C GLN A 540 44.78 4.73 -14.22
N LEU A 541 45.30 5.74 -14.93
CA LEU A 541 44.59 6.37 -16.05
C LEU A 541 44.17 5.34 -17.10
N LEU A 542 45.07 4.45 -17.51
CA LEU A 542 44.79 3.40 -18.49
C LEU A 542 43.78 2.38 -17.95
N THR A 543 43.86 2.00 -16.67
CA THR A 543 42.87 1.12 -16.03
C THR A 543 41.47 1.74 -16.09
N SER A 544 41.31 3.00 -15.65
CA SER A 544 40.02 3.70 -15.70
C SER A 544 39.52 3.95 -17.13
N ALA A 545 40.43 4.19 -18.08
CA ALA A 545 40.08 4.32 -19.50
C ALA A 545 39.54 3.02 -20.09
N ASN A 546 40.15 1.87 -19.77
CA ASN A 546 39.62 0.57 -20.20
C ASN A 546 38.27 0.24 -19.55
N GLU A 547 38.05 0.67 -18.31
CA GLU A 547 36.74 0.53 -17.65
C GLU A 547 35.64 1.32 -18.39
N LEU A 548 35.93 2.53 -18.85
CA LEU A 548 35.01 3.33 -19.68
C LEU A 548 34.67 2.64 -21.01
N VAL A 549 35.63 1.96 -21.64
CA VAL A 549 35.40 1.15 -22.87
C VAL A 549 34.53 -0.06 -22.55
N ASN A 550 34.86 -0.81 -21.50
CA ASN A 550 34.14 -2.02 -21.10
C ASN A 550 32.67 -1.74 -20.75
N ASN A 551 32.40 -0.58 -20.16
CA ASN A 551 31.05 -0.11 -19.83
C ASN A 551 30.31 0.54 -21.03
N GLY A 552 30.94 0.59 -22.22
CA GLY A 552 30.35 1.16 -23.43
C GLY A 552 30.15 2.68 -23.39
N ILE A 553 30.83 3.39 -22.49
CA ILE A 553 30.75 4.85 -22.35
C ILE A 553 31.57 5.52 -23.47
N VAL A 554 32.73 4.95 -23.81
CA VAL A 554 33.56 5.38 -24.94
C VAL A 554 33.74 4.24 -25.94
N ASN A 555 33.87 4.56 -27.22
CA ASN A 555 34.02 3.55 -28.29
C ASN A 555 35.47 3.08 -28.47
N GLY A 556 36.46 3.90 -28.11
CA GLY A 556 37.87 3.54 -28.29
C GLY A 556 38.84 4.49 -27.60
N LEU A 557 40.06 3.98 -27.40
CA LEU A 557 41.18 4.71 -26.79
C LEU A 557 42.19 5.09 -27.88
N LEU A 558 42.68 6.31 -27.83
CA LEU A 558 43.81 6.78 -28.62
C LEU A 558 44.97 7.05 -27.67
N ILE A 559 45.95 6.14 -27.60
CA ILE A 559 47.14 6.33 -26.77
C ILE A 559 48.21 7.02 -27.61
N ALA A 560 48.58 8.25 -27.23
CA ALA A 560 49.55 9.03 -27.98
C ALA A 560 50.92 8.29 -28.00
N PRO A 561 51.47 8.00 -29.20
CA PRO A 561 52.70 7.24 -29.30
C PRO A 561 53.91 8.08 -28.89
N THR A 562 54.93 7.42 -28.33
CA THR A 562 56.19 8.05 -27.94
C THR A 562 57.30 7.90 -28.99
N SER A 563 57.01 7.20 -30.10
CA SER A 563 57.97 6.94 -31.18
C SER A 563 58.31 8.23 -31.95
N SER A 564 59.60 8.54 -32.02
CA SER A 564 60.14 9.68 -32.76
C SER A 564 59.74 9.69 -34.25
N ASP A 565 59.61 8.52 -34.89
CA ASP A 565 59.22 8.42 -36.29
C ASP A 565 57.79 8.91 -36.51
N VAL A 566 56.86 8.51 -35.63
CA VAL A 566 55.46 8.92 -35.71
C VAL A 566 55.31 10.41 -35.40
N ILE A 567 56.07 10.93 -34.43
CA ILE A 567 56.11 12.35 -34.09
C ILE A 567 56.57 13.18 -35.29
N THR A 568 57.67 12.78 -35.90
CA THR A 568 58.27 13.44 -37.05
C THR A 568 57.31 13.47 -38.25
N VAL A 569 56.68 12.35 -38.58
CA VAL A 569 55.70 12.26 -39.69
C VAL A 569 54.49 13.18 -39.43
N THR A 570 53.97 13.18 -38.20
CA THR A 570 52.83 14.02 -37.82
C THR A 570 53.19 15.51 -37.91
N TYR A 571 54.36 15.91 -37.40
CA TYR A 571 54.82 17.29 -37.49
C TYR A 571 55.19 17.72 -38.91
N ASN A 572 55.71 16.83 -39.73
CA ASN A 572 55.93 17.14 -41.15
C ASN A 572 54.60 17.45 -41.86
N GLN A 573 53.56 16.67 -41.59
CA GLN A 573 52.22 16.91 -42.13
C GLN A 573 51.63 18.24 -41.65
N TRP A 574 51.76 18.56 -40.36
CA TRP A 574 51.12 19.74 -39.77
C TRP A 574 51.93 21.03 -39.94
N PHE A 575 53.25 20.97 -39.88
CA PHE A 575 54.13 22.14 -39.80
C PHE A 575 55.25 22.18 -40.86
N GLY A 576 55.40 21.12 -41.66
CA GLY A 576 56.37 21.09 -42.76
C GLY A 576 57.84 20.93 -42.35
N ALA A 577 58.13 20.54 -41.10
CA ALA A 577 59.50 20.33 -40.61
C ALA A 577 59.69 18.92 -40.02
N PRO A 578 60.44 18.02 -40.69
CA PRO A 578 60.57 16.60 -40.34
C PRO A 578 61.71 16.28 -39.35
N THR A 579 62.16 17.22 -38.52
CA THR A 579 63.30 16.98 -37.62
C THR A 579 62.98 17.11 -36.14
N VAL A 580 61.82 17.68 -35.80
CA VAL A 580 61.40 17.89 -34.39
C VAL A 580 60.79 16.59 -33.84
N THR A 581 61.28 16.12 -32.70
CA THR A 581 60.79 14.90 -32.03
C THR A 581 60.19 15.17 -30.64
N GLN A 582 60.27 16.40 -30.15
CA GLN A 582 59.75 16.79 -28.84
C GLN A 582 58.22 16.94 -28.88
N SER A 583 57.50 16.22 -28.01
CA SER A 583 56.03 16.22 -27.98
C SER A 583 55.38 17.50 -27.42
N HIS A 584 56.19 18.34 -26.77
CA HIS A 584 55.78 19.55 -26.06
C HIS A 584 56.52 20.78 -26.60
N THR A 585 55.87 21.94 -26.49
CA THR A 585 56.43 23.24 -26.89
C THR A 585 57.58 23.69 -25.99
N VAL A 586 58.26 24.78 -26.35
CA VAL A 586 59.29 25.44 -25.51
C VAL A 586 58.76 25.76 -24.12
N SER A 587 57.50 26.16 -24.00
CA SER A 587 56.84 26.44 -22.73
C SER A 587 56.24 25.20 -22.05
N GLN A 588 56.64 23.99 -22.45
CA GLN A 588 56.13 22.72 -21.92
C GLN A 588 54.62 22.51 -22.09
N ALA A 589 53.96 23.23 -23.00
CA ALA A 589 52.56 22.96 -23.34
C ALA A 589 52.46 21.74 -24.28
N PRO A 590 51.51 20.81 -24.06
CA PRO A 590 51.28 19.66 -24.94
C PRO A 590 50.97 20.10 -26.37
N LEU A 591 51.57 19.42 -27.35
CA LEU A 591 51.37 19.72 -28.77
C LEU A 591 51.09 18.46 -29.59
N PHE A 592 51.98 17.47 -29.52
CA PHE A 592 51.95 16.29 -30.39
C PHE A 592 50.68 15.44 -30.24
N SER A 593 50.32 15.09 -29.01
CA SER A 593 49.23 14.15 -28.71
C SER A 593 47.91 14.55 -29.36
N GLN A 594 47.59 15.85 -29.34
CA GLN A 594 46.34 16.39 -29.86
C GLN A 594 46.27 16.39 -31.40
N ILE A 595 47.30 16.87 -32.08
CA ILE A 595 47.33 16.86 -33.56
C ILE A 595 47.43 15.45 -34.13
N TRP A 596 48.11 14.55 -33.41
CA TRP A 596 48.15 13.13 -33.76
C TRP A 596 46.74 12.51 -33.66
N ALA A 597 46.00 12.83 -32.60
CA ALA A 597 44.62 12.36 -32.44
C ALA A 597 43.69 12.88 -33.54
N PHE A 598 43.82 14.15 -33.95
CA PHE A 598 43.06 14.69 -35.09
C PHE A 598 43.32 13.95 -36.42
N ASN A 599 44.52 13.41 -36.60
CA ASN A 599 44.83 12.56 -37.75
C ASN A 599 44.14 11.18 -37.67
N GLN A 600 43.82 10.67 -36.47
CA GLN A 600 43.12 9.40 -36.29
C GLN A 600 41.60 9.53 -36.49
N VAL A 601 41.05 10.74 -36.36
CA VAL A 601 39.61 10.98 -36.54
C VAL A 601 39.23 10.88 -38.02
N THR A 602 38.25 10.02 -38.31
CA THR A 602 37.78 9.70 -39.67
C THR A 602 36.54 10.49 -40.10
N THR A 603 35.88 11.15 -39.15
CA THR A 603 34.74 12.04 -39.39
C THR A 603 35.20 13.40 -39.87
N ARG A 604 34.30 14.15 -40.53
CA ARG A 604 34.59 15.51 -40.96
C ARG A 604 34.75 16.45 -39.77
N TYR A 605 33.86 16.33 -38.79
CA TYR A 605 33.83 17.20 -37.62
C TYR A 605 34.32 16.46 -36.37
N VAL A 606 35.04 17.18 -35.51
CA VAL A 606 35.38 16.71 -34.16
C VAL A 606 34.93 17.74 -33.14
N LEU A 607 34.09 17.33 -32.19
CA LEU A 607 33.89 18.08 -30.96
C LEU A 607 34.98 17.63 -30.00
N GLN A 608 35.98 18.47 -29.78
CA GLN A 608 37.09 18.16 -28.89
C GLN A 608 36.88 18.85 -27.54
N CYS A 609 37.18 18.17 -26.44
CA CYS A 609 37.15 18.76 -25.11
C CYS A 609 38.20 18.20 -24.14
N ASP A 610 38.54 18.99 -23.13
CA ASP A 610 39.34 18.53 -21.99
C ASP A 610 38.47 17.68 -21.06
N CYS A 611 39.04 16.63 -20.45
CA CYS A 611 38.27 15.74 -19.56
C CYS A 611 37.80 16.42 -18.27
N ASP A 612 38.31 17.60 -17.92
CA ASP A 612 37.96 18.28 -16.67
C ASP A 612 36.76 19.26 -16.81
N VAL A 613 36.21 19.46 -18.00
CA VAL A 613 35.06 20.37 -18.18
C VAL A 613 33.77 19.82 -17.56
N LEU A 614 32.98 20.71 -16.98
CA LEU A 614 31.63 20.46 -16.48
C LEU A 614 30.62 20.96 -17.51
N VAL A 615 29.98 20.03 -18.22
CA VAL A 615 28.91 20.34 -19.18
C VAL A 615 27.56 20.50 -18.49
N GLY A 616 26.81 21.54 -18.84
CA GLY A 616 25.46 21.78 -18.34
C GLY A 616 24.42 21.96 -19.43
N ARG A 617 23.19 21.51 -19.15
CA ARG A 617 22.03 21.50 -20.06
C ARG A 617 20.80 22.10 -19.39
N LYS A 618 20.45 23.33 -19.75
CA LYS A 618 19.16 23.96 -19.38
C LYS A 618 18.01 23.30 -20.16
N ASP A 619 18.26 23.05 -21.45
CA ASP A 619 17.37 22.33 -22.36
C ASP A 619 18.08 21.10 -22.94
N TRP A 620 17.50 19.93 -22.71
CA TRP A 620 17.99 18.66 -23.23
C TRP A 620 17.64 18.47 -24.71
N GLN A 621 16.59 19.12 -25.23
CA GLN A 621 16.21 19.01 -26.64
C GLN A 621 17.05 19.89 -27.58
N HIS A 622 17.87 20.80 -27.03
CA HIS A 622 18.76 21.65 -27.82
C HIS A 622 19.81 20.84 -28.60
N ASP A 623 19.70 20.84 -29.93
CA ASP A 623 20.69 20.25 -30.84
C ASP A 623 21.87 21.20 -31.09
N TYR A 624 22.74 21.28 -30.10
CA TYR A 624 23.90 22.17 -30.10
C TYR A 624 24.90 21.85 -31.23
N ILE A 625 24.98 20.60 -31.72
CA ILE A 625 25.85 20.23 -32.85
C ILE A 625 25.33 20.82 -34.15
N ALA A 626 24.01 20.73 -34.39
CA ALA A 626 23.40 21.32 -35.57
C ALA A 626 23.65 22.84 -35.64
N ASP A 627 23.46 23.54 -34.52
CA ASP A 627 23.74 24.99 -34.44
C ASP A 627 25.19 25.32 -34.81
N MET A 628 26.16 24.58 -34.27
CA MET A 628 27.58 24.84 -34.54
C MET A 628 27.98 24.45 -35.98
N LYS A 629 27.38 23.40 -36.54
CA LYS A 629 27.63 22.97 -37.93
C LYS A 629 27.07 23.93 -38.97
N ALA A 630 25.94 24.57 -38.69
CA ALA A 630 25.33 25.55 -39.60
C ALA A 630 26.33 26.67 -39.96
N GLU A 631 27.11 27.11 -38.98
CA GLU A 631 28.17 28.12 -39.18
C GLU A 631 29.39 27.56 -39.93
N LEU A 632 29.70 26.27 -39.75
CA LEU A 632 30.78 25.60 -40.48
C LEU A 632 30.45 25.34 -41.95
N ILE A 633 29.27 25.72 -42.45
CA ILE A 633 28.98 25.71 -43.89
C ILE A 633 29.79 26.78 -44.61
N ASP A 634 30.01 27.95 -43.99
CA ASP A 634 30.83 29.02 -44.57
C ASP A 634 32.26 28.50 -44.79
N PRO A 635 32.81 28.57 -46.03
CA PRO A 635 34.13 28.04 -46.34
C PRO A 635 35.27 28.68 -45.51
N ASN A 636 35.08 29.91 -45.00
CA ASN A 636 36.07 30.63 -44.22
C ASN A 636 36.04 30.28 -42.72
N VAL A 637 34.96 29.67 -42.23
CA VAL A 637 34.85 29.25 -40.82
C VAL A 637 35.40 27.84 -40.64
N ILE A 638 36.39 27.68 -39.75
CA ILE A 638 37.05 26.38 -39.50
C ILE A 638 36.74 25.79 -38.12
N SER A 639 36.27 26.60 -37.17
CA SER A 639 35.86 26.11 -35.86
C SER A 639 34.81 26.99 -35.18
N VAL A 640 34.07 26.39 -34.25
CA VAL A 640 33.10 27.06 -33.40
C VAL A 640 33.35 26.65 -31.94
N GLY A 641 33.48 27.62 -31.05
CA GLY A 641 33.64 27.38 -29.61
C GLY A 641 32.32 27.03 -28.94
N PHE A 642 32.35 26.09 -27.99
CA PHE A 642 31.17 25.74 -27.21
C PHE A 642 30.80 26.88 -26.24
N ASN A 643 29.52 26.96 -25.89
CA ASN A 643 29.00 28.02 -25.03
C ASN A 643 29.54 27.93 -23.59
N ILE A 644 29.61 29.09 -22.94
CA ILE A 644 29.89 29.24 -21.51
C ILE A 644 28.60 29.69 -20.79
N PRO A 645 28.52 29.69 -19.46
CA PRO A 645 27.39 30.29 -18.75
C PRO A 645 27.11 31.72 -19.22
N LYS A 646 25.83 32.03 -19.43
CA LYS A 646 25.36 33.34 -19.89
C LYS A 646 24.26 33.85 -18.98
N SER A 647 24.30 35.17 -18.75
CA SER A 647 23.28 35.95 -18.04
C SER A 647 21.92 36.00 -18.77
N THR A 648 21.88 35.52 -20.01
CA THR A 648 20.68 35.46 -20.85
C THR A 648 20.36 34.03 -21.27
N ASN A 649 19.07 33.79 -21.57
CA ASN A 649 18.60 32.56 -22.22
C ASN A 649 18.33 32.78 -23.72
N ALA A 650 18.51 34.00 -24.25
CA ALA A 650 18.30 34.29 -25.65
C ALA A 650 19.46 33.74 -26.51
N PHE A 651 19.14 33.36 -27.75
CA PHE A 651 20.14 33.00 -28.74
C PHE A 651 21.09 34.17 -28.99
N LEU A 652 22.39 33.92 -28.94
CA LEU A 652 23.44 34.90 -29.24
C LEU A 652 23.99 34.62 -30.64
N PRO A 653 23.91 35.56 -31.59
CA PRO A 653 24.51 35.36 -32.92
C PRO A 653 25.99 34.97 -32.82
N TYR A 654 26.40 34.02 -33.66
CA TYR A 654 27.80 33.65 -33.76
C TYR A 654 28.63 34.82 -34.31
N PHE A 655 29.82 35.04 -33.74
CA PHE A 655 30.71 36.13 -34.13
C PHE A 655 32.18 35.73 -34.02
N GLY A 656 33.01 36.37 -34.86
CA GLY A 656 34.46 36.17 -34.90
C GLY A 656 35.03 36.66 -36.23
N GLN A 657 35.84 37.72 -36.21
CA GLN A 657 36.60 38.17 -37.38
C GLN A 657 37.77 37.21 -37.67
N ASP A 658 38.38 37.35 -38.85
CA ASP A 658 39.51 36.53 -39.29
C ASP A 658 40.63 36.54 -38.23
N GLY A 659 40.99 35.33 -37.78
CA GLY A 659 41.93 35.06 -36.70
C GLY A 659 41.73 35.82 -35.37
N GLN A 660 40.57 36.46 -35.15
CA GLN A 660 40.22 37.12 -33.88
C GLN A 660 40.27 36.13 -32.72
N PHE A 661 39.71 34.93 -32.91
CA PHE A 661 39.74 33.86 -31.93
C PHE A 661 40.62 32.71 -32.42
N ALA A 662 41.42 32.18 -31.50
CA ALA A 662 41.96 30.84 -31.67
C ALA A 662 40.82 29.82 -31.58
N PRO A 663 40.93 28.67 -32.26
CA PRO A 663 40.02 27.55 -32.04
C PRO A 663 39.94 27.22 -30.55
N GLU A 664 38.73 27.06 -30.02
CA GLU A 664 38.53 26.81 -28.59
C GLU A 664 39.14 25.48 -28.21
N VAL A 665 39.97 25.48 -27.17
CA VAL A 665 40.83 24.36 -26.79
C VAL A 665 40.20 23.50 -25.72
N ARG A 666 39.35 24.07 -24.87
CA ARG A 666 38.69 23.33 -23.79
C ARG A 666 37.45 22.61 -24.24
N MET A 667 36.71 23.21 -25.17
CA MET A 667 35.52 22.61 -25.77
C MET A 667 35.14 23.33 -27.07
N GLY A 668 35.35 22.70 -28.22
CA GLY A 668 35.07 23.31 -29.52
C GLY A 668 34.88 22.31 -30.64
N LEU A 669 34.02 22.67 -31.61
CA LEU A 669 33.76 21.89 -32.82
C LEU A 669 34.71 22.36 -33.93
N LEU A 670 35.47 21.44 -34.51
CA LEU A 670 36.42 21.71 -35.59
C LEU A 670 35.99 20.99 -36.87
N ASP A 671 36.14 21.64 -38.03
CA ASP A 671 36.09 20.98 -39.34
C ASP A 671 37.50 20.48 -39.72
N LEU A 672 37.76 19.20 -39.50
CA LEU A 672 39.08 18.60 -39.74
C LEU A 672 39.40 18.51 -41.23
N VAL A 673 38.41 18.47 -42.13
CA VAL A 673 38.66 18.46 -43.57
C VAL A 673 39.22 19.81 -44.00
N LYS A 674 38.58 20.90 -43.59
CA LYS A 674 39.08 22.26 -43.86
C LYS A 674 40.45 22.50 -43.25
N ILE A 675 40.64 22.11 -41.98
CA ILE A 675 41.95 22.26 -41.33
C ILE A 675 43.03 21.50 -42.10
N LYS A 676 42.80 20.22 -42.47
CA LYS A 676 43.77 19.41 -43.23
C LYS A 676 44.11 20.03 -44.59
N GLN A 677 43.18 20.72 -45.25
CA GLN A 677 43.43 21.43 -46.51
C GLN A 677 44.32 22.67 -46.37
N THR A 678 44.44 23.23 -45.16
CA THR A 678 45.33 24.37 -44.87
C THR A 678 46.74 23.98 -44.45
N LEU A 679 46.97 22.69 -44.15
CA LEU A 679 48.26 22.18 -43.71
C LEU A 679 49.22 22.01 -44.91
N PRO A 680 50.55 22.17 -44.72
CA PRO A 680 51.21 22.51 -43.46
C PRO A 680 51.14 24.02 -43.13
N ILE A 681 51.11 24.35 -41.84
CA ILE A 681 51.08 25.74 -41.32
C ILE A 681 52.39 26.10 -40.59
N SER A 682 52.72 27.39 -40.51
CA SER A 682 53.97 27.83 -39.87
C SER A 682 53.91 27.72 -38.34
N ASN A 683 54.91 27.08 -37.74
CA ASN A 683 55.15 27.08 -36.30
C ASN A 683 56.67 27.24 -36.03
N PRO A 684 57.13 28.34 -35.40
CA PRO A 684 58.56 28.58 -35.20
C PRO A 684 59.20 27.53 -34.28
N ILE A 685 60.45 27.18 -34.56
CA ILE A 685 61.25 26.20 -33.79
C ILE A 685 62.37 26.93 -33.04
N ILE A 686 62.53 26.62 -31.75
CA ILE A 686 63.66 27.06 -30.91
C ILE A 686 64.14 25.84 -30.11
N ASN A 687 65.44 25.54 -30.16
CA ASN A 687 66.06 24.41 -29.45
C ASN A 687 65.33 23.08 -29.69
N ASP A 688 65.08 22.75 -30.96
CA ASP A 688 64.35 21.54 -31.39
C ASP A 688 62.95 21.38 -30.78
N LYS A 689 62.31 22.48 -30.38
CA LYS A 689 60.93 22.53 -29.90
C LYS A 689 60.13 23.58 -30.65
N TYR A 690 58.87 23.28 -30.93
CA TYR A 690 57.93 24.27 -31.43
C TYR A 690 57.60 25.31 -30.35
N THR A 691 57.38 26.55 -30.78
CA THR A 691 57.08 27.67 -29.90
C THR A 691 55.58 27.83 -29.64
N LEU A 692 54.74 27.56 -30.63
CA LEU A 692 53.29 27.72 -30.53
C LEU A 692 52.59 26.38 -30.31
N THR A 693 51.50 26.41 -29.54
CA THR A 693 50.51 25.33 -29.50
C THR A 693 49.75 25.23 -30.83
N TRP A 694 49.11 24.09 -31.13
CA TRP A 694 48.44 23.87 -32.41
C TRP A 694 47.39 24.94 -32.74
N HIS A 695 46.59 25.35 -31.74
CA HIS A 695 45.52 26.33 -31.90
C HIS A 695 46.06 27.76 -32.09
N ARG A 696 47.23 28.08 -31.51
CA ARG A 696 47.88 29.39 -31.73
C ARG A 696 48.60 29.44 -33.07
N ALA A 697 49.22 28.35 -33.51
CA ALA A 697 49.74 28.24 -34.86
C ALA A 697 48.61 28.36 -35.91
N LEU A 698 47.47 27.69 -35.66
CA LEU A 698 46.30 27.77 -36.53
C LEU A 698 45.66 29.17 -36.52
N GLN A 699 45.56 29.83 -35.36
CA GLN A 699 45.11 31.23 -35.27
C GLN A 699 46.03 32.19 -36.08
N ALA A 700 47.34 32.01 -35.99
CA ALA A 700 48.29 32.82 -36.75
C ALA A 700 48.14 32.60 -38.27
N HIS A 701 47.80 31.38 -38.69
CA HIS A 701 47.49 31.06 -40.09
C HIS A 701 46.14 31.64 -40.52
N GLN A 702 45.11 31.56 -39.67
CA GLN A 702 43.78 32.12 -39.90
C GLN A 702 43.84 33.61 -40.27
N ASN A 703 44.62 34.40 -39.52
CA ASN A 703 44.86 35.83 -39.79
C ASN A 703 45.45 36.11 -41.19
N LYS A 704 46.19 35.17 -41.77
CA LYS A 704 46.84 35.33 -43.08
C LYS A 704 45.95 34.89 -44.25
N MET A 705 45.06 33.93 -44.01
CA MET A 705 44.28 33.25 -45.05
C MET A 705 42.81 33.66 -45.08
N GLY A 706 42.39 34.61 -44.23
CA GLY A 706 40.99 35.04 -44.16
C GLY A 706 40.07 33.95 -43.58
N LEU A 707 40.55 33.22 -42.57
CA LEU A 707 39.79 32.15 -41.92
C LEU A 707 39.40 32.57 -40.49
N SER A 708 38.25 32.12 -40.02
CA SER A 708 37.68 32.53 -38.74
C SER A 708 37.32 31.34 -37.85
N SER A 709 37.30 31.62 -36.55
CA SER A 709 36.78 30.74 -35.51
C SER A 709 35.75 31.53 -34.73
N LEU A 710 34.56 30.98 -34.56
CA LEU A 710 33.40 31.73 -34.05
C LEU A 710 33.07 31.36 -32.60
N ARG A 711 32.37 32.28 -31.93
CA ARG A 711 31.79 32.11 -30.60
C ARG A 711 30.34 32.61 -30.61
N GLY A 712 29.48 32.02 -29.80
CA GLY A 712 28.05 32.36 -29.73
C GLY A 712 27.18 31.12 -29.73
N GLY A 713 25.90 31.29 -30.03
CA GLY A 713 24.90 30.24 -30.09
C GLY A 713 23.88 30.31 -28.96
N ASN A 714 23.11 29.23 -28.81
CA ASN A 714 22.08 29.12 -27.79
C ASN A 714 22.69 28.75 -26.41
N PRO A 715 22.50 29.59 -25.36
CA PRO A 715 23.07 29.36 -24.03
C PRO A 715 22.40 28.23 -23.22
N ALA A 716 21.47 27.48 -23.84
CA ALA A 716 20.82 26.33 -23.23
C ALA A 716 21.77 25.13 -23.00
N SER A 717 22.90 25.09 -23.69
CA SER A 717 24.03 24.20 -23.42
C SER A 717 25.29 25.02 -23.17
N PHE A 718 26.12 24.61 -22.22
CA PHE A 718 27.34 25.33 -21.86
C PHE A 718 28.36 24.43 -21.16
N TYR A 719 29.60 24.91 -21.00
CA TYR A 719 30.63 24.28 -20.17
C TYR A 719 31.24 25.26 -19.16
N ILE A 720 31.68 24.71 -18.03
CA ILE A 720 32.50 25.39 -17.01
C ILE A 720 33.79 24.59 -16.85
N HIS A 721 34.93 25.27 -16.70
CA HIS A 721 36.24 24.67 -16.52
C HIS A 721 36.73 24.89 -15.08
N PRO A 722 36.81 23.84 -14.26
CA PRO A 722 37.47 23.89 -12.95
C PRO A 722 38.97 24.17 -13.11
N ARG A 723 39.52 25.11 -12.34
CA ARG A 723 40.98 25.29 -12.33
C ARG A 723 41.63 24.16 -11.54
N ASN A 724 42.93 23.99 -11.74
CA ASN A 724 43.69 22.94 -11.06
C ASN A 724 43.59 23.01 -9.52
N GLU A 725 43.54 24.20 -8.94
CA GLU A 725 43.35 24.42 -7.50
C GLU A 725 41.95 24.03 -6.99
N ASP A 726 40.94 24.00 -7.88
CA ASP A 726 39.55 23.70 -7.55
C ASP A 726 39.24 22.19 -7.62
N LYS A 727 40.10 21.39 -8.25
CA LYS A 727 39.86 19.96 -8.52
C LYS A 727 39.73 19.10 -7.26
N GLN A 728 40.25 19.58 -6.13
CA GLN A 728 40.23 18.88 -4.83
C GLN A 728 39.19 19.46 -3.85
N LEU A 729 38.28 20.33 -4.33
CA LEU A 729 37.22 20.89 -3.48
C LEU A 729 36.22 19.80 -3.07
N SER A 730 35.88 19.77 -1.78
CA SER A 730 34.86 18.85 -1.25
C SER A 730 33.47 19.08 -1.83
N THR A 731 33.20 20.27 -2.38
CA THR A 731 31.92 20.66 -3.00
C THR A 731 31.86 20.36 -4.49
N LEU A 732 32.94 19.87 -5.12
CA LEU A 732 33.00 19.68 -6.58
C LEU A 732 31.94 18.70 -7.09
N GLU A 733 31.60 17.67 -6.30
CA GLU A 733 30.51 16.73 -6.62
C GLU A 733 29.17 17.46 -6.75
N GLN A 734 28.82 18.29 -5.76
CA GLN A 734 27.60 19.09 -5.76
C GLN A 734 27.58 20.09 -6.92
N ILE A 735 28.70 20.76 -7.18
CA ILE A 735 28.85 21.71 -8.29
C ILE A 735 28.61 20.98 -9.62
N ARG A 736 29.25 19.82 -9.84
CA ARG A 736 29.05 19.01 -11.04
C ARG A 736 27.59 18.63 -11.22
N ASP A 737 26.91 18.18 -10.17
CA ASP A 737 25.50 17.82 -10.24
C ASP A 737 24.62 19.03 -10.59
N LEU A 738 24.82 20.19 -9.95
CA LEU A 738 24.09 21.43 -10.27
C LEU A 738 24.32 21.87 -11.71
N VAL A 739 25.57 21.84 -12.18
CA VAL A 739 25.91 22.16 -13.58
C VAL A 739 25.24 21.17 -14.53
N ALA A 740 25.26 19.87 -14.23
CA ALA A 740 24.59 18.82 -14.99
C ALA A 740 23.05 18.99 -15.03
N GLN A 741 22.47 19.78 -14.12
CA GLN A 741 21.06 20.18 -14.13
C GLN A 741 20.79 21.48 -14.91
N GLY A 742 21.84 22.10 -15.47
CA GLY A 742 21.80 23.41 -16.11
C GLY A 742 21.72 24.57 -15.11
N ARG A 743 22.04 24.34 -13.83
CA ARG A 743 21.99 25.34 -12.76
C ARG A 743 23.38 25.86 -12.42
N TYR A 744 23.45 27.17 -12.22
CA TYR A 744 24.63 27.84 -11.69
C TYR A 744 24.22 29.13 -10.97
N PRO A 745 25.02 29.60 -10.01
CA PRO A 745 24.81 30.87 -9.31
C PRO A 745 25.04 32.06 -10.23
N VAL A 746 24.43 33.21 -9.90
CA VAL A 746 24.57 34.46 -10.69
C VAL A 746 26.04 34.86 -10.87
N ALA A 747 26.89 34.67 -9.85
CA ALA A 747 28.30 35.01 -9.94
C ALA A 747 29.08 34.17 -10.97
N GLN A 748 28.58 32.99 -11.37
CA GLN A 748 29.18 32.14 -12.41
C GLN A 748 28.83 32.60 -13.84
N GLU A 749 27.86 33.50 -14.00
CA GLU A 749 27.47 34.02 -15.32
C GLU A 749 28.62 34.73 -16.03
N GLU A 750 28.73 34.54 -17.34
CA GLU A 750 29.80 35.08 -18.20
C GLU A 750 31.21 34.58 -17.86
N GLN A 751 31.36 33.65 -16.92
CA GLN A 751 32.64 33.07 -16.53
C GLN A 751 32.77 31.64 -17.05
N PHE A 752 33.85 31.38 -17.78
CA PHE A 752 34.17 30.03 -18.25
C PHE A 752 34.94 29.23 -17.20
N ASP A 753 35.73 29.88 -16.33
CA ASP A 753 36.37 29.23 -15.19
C ASP A 753 35.36 29.09 -14.04
N LEU A 754 35.48 28.00 -13.27
CA LEU A 754 34.68 27.79 -12.07
C LEU A 754 34.95 28.90 -11.04
N ILE A 755 33.88 29.44 -10.45
CA ILE A 755 33.96 30.28 -9.25
C ILE A 755 33.50 29.43 -8.06
N PRO A 756 34.43 28.87 -7.27
CA PRO A 756 34.08 27.88 -6.24
C PRO A 756 33.29 28.47 -5.07
N HIS A 757 33.46 29.76 -4.78
CA HIS A 757 32.80 30.46 -3.67
C HIS A 757 31.47 31.12 -4.05
N ALA A 758 30.95 30.85 -5.24
CA ALA A 758 29.68 31.38 -5.71
C ALA A 758 28.49 30.57 -5.14
N ASP A 759 28.23 30.66 -3.83
CA ASP A 759 27.03 30.10 -3.14
C ASP A 759 26.32 28.92 -3.85
N TRP A 760 27.05 27.84 -4.11
CA TRP A 760 26.54 26.68 -4.84
C TRP A 760 25.63 25.87 -3.92
N CYS A 761 24.32 26.06 -4.05
CA CYS A 761 23.34 25.37 -3.22
C CYS A 761 22.26 24.67 -4.05
N TYR A 762 21.80 23.52 -3.58
CA TYR A 762 20.55 22.94 -4.07
C TYR A 762 19.37 23.86 -3.75
N PRO A 763 18.35 23.95 -4.63
CA PRO A 763 17.14 24.72 -4.34
C PRO A 763 16.49 24.28 -3.02
N ARG A 764 16.19 25.23 -2.15
CA ARG A 764 15.50 24.97 -0.88
C ARG A 764 13.99 24.83 -1.09
N ARG A 765 13.31 24.10 -0.19
CA ARG A 765 11.85 23.86 -0.23
C ARG A 765 11.14 24.48 0.98
N THR A 766 9.99 25.10 0.75
CA THR A 766 9.20 25.81 1.79
C THR A 766 7.74 25.38 1.83
N GLU A 767 7.33 24.46 0.97
CA GLU A 767 5.93 24.05 0.84
C GLU A 767 5.41 23.38 2.11
N SER A 768 4.11 23.51 2.38
CA SER A 768 3.47 22.86 3.53
C SER A 768 3.51 21.33 3.49
N VAL A 769 3.65 20.74 2.30
CA VAL A 769 3.82 19.29 2.10
C VAL A 769 4.98 19.09 1.15
N ILE A 770 5.95 18.24 1.50
CA ILE A 770 7.13 17.96 0.68
C ILE A 770 7.32 16.45 0.61
N PHE A 771 7.38 15.91 -0.61
CA PHE A 771 7.66 14.50 -0.85
C PHE A 771 9.17 14.24 -0.92
N LEU A 772 9.65 13.24 -0.19
CA LEU A 772 11.02 12.75 -0.27
C LEU A 772 11.05 11.44 -1.08
N LEU A 773 11.65 11.52 -2.27
CA LEU A 773 11.80 10.43 -3.23
C LEU A 773 13.26 9.95 -3.25
N LYS A 774 13.58 8.99 -2.38
CA LYS A 774 14.92 8.39 -2.32
C LYS A 774 14.96 7.08 -3.08
N GLY A 775 16.01 6.86 -3.88
CA GLY A 775 16.22 5.62 -4.61
C GLY A 775 17.66 5.41 -5.04
N ARG A 776 17.94 4.21 -5.53
CA ARG A 776 19.22 3.82 -6.13
C ARG A 776 18.96 2.71 -7.14
N LEU A 777 19.47 2.88 -8.36
CA LEU A 777 19.24 2.03 -9.52
C LEU A 777 17.75 1.77 -9.74
N THR A 778 16.91 2.79 -9.50
CA THR A 778 15.46 2.69 -9.65
C THR A 778 15.13 2.61 -11.14
N ALA A 779 14.49 1.52 -11.56
CA ALA A 779 14.10 1.37 -12.95
C ALA A 779 13.18 2.52 -13.41
N VAL A 780 13.41 3.02 -14.63
CA VAL A 780 12.76 4.23 -15.17
C VAL A 780 11.23 4.10 -15.16
N ASP A 781 10.71 2.91 -15.42
CA ASP A 781 9.27 2.60 -15.36
C ASP A 781 8.66 2.86 -13.99
N LYS A 782 9.37 2.45 -12.93
CA LYS A 782 8.89 2.62 -11.56
C LYS A 782 8.98 4.07 -11.11
N LEU A 783 10.07 4.75 -11.44
CA LEU A 783 10.21 6.18 -11.16
C LEU A 783 9.13 6.99 -11.88
N GLU A 784 8.86 6.69 -13.15
CA GLU A 784 7.81 7.38 -13.89
C GLU A 784 6.42 7.10 -13.30
N ARG A 785 6.14 5.86 -12.88
CA ARG A 785 4.89 5.54 -12.14
C ARG A 785 4.78 6.36 -10.84
N CYS A 786 5.87 6.48 -10.08
CA CYS A 786 5.96 7.30 -8.88
C CYS A 786 5.62 8.76 -9.19
N LEU A 787 6.29 9.37 -10.19
CA LEU A 787 6.08 10.75 -10.62
C LEU A 787 4.66 10.98 -11.17
N GLN A 788 4.12 10.04 -11.95
CA GLN A 788 2.74 10.12 -12.44
C GLN A 788 1.71 10.10 -11.30
N SER A 789 1.96 9.34 -10.24
CA SER A 789 1.09 9.34 -9.05
C SER A 789 1.08 10.69 -8.32
N LEU A 790 2.15 11.48 -8.43
CA LEU A 790 2.20 12.86 -7.95
C LEU A 790 1.49 13.83 -8.92
N ARG A 791 1.66 13.65 -10.23
CA ARG A 791 0.99 14.47 -11.26
C ARG A 791 -0.54 14.37 -11.20
N MET A 792 -1.07 13.21 -10.84
CA MET A 792 -2.53 13.01 -10.75
C MET A 792 -3.17 13.58 -9.48
N GLN A 793 -2.39 14.10 -8.52
CA GLN A 793 -2.97 14.64 -7.29
C GLN A 793 -3.86 15.86 -7.57
N SER A 794 -5.06 15.87 -6.98
CA SER A 794 -6.02 16.97 -7.03
C SER A 794 -5.53 18.24 -6.36
N ASN A 795 -4.65 18.11 -5.35
CA ASN A 795 -3.93 19.23 -4.75
C ASN A 795 -2.47 19.20 -5.23
N GLN A 796 -2.09 20.18 -6.05
CA GLN A 796 -0.74 20.37 -6.59
C GLN A 796 0.10 21.35 -5.75
N SER A 797 -0.25 21.61 -4.49
CA SER A 797 0.51 22.51 -3.59
C SER A 797 1.49 21.75 -2.72
N PHE A 798 2.47 21.08 -3.34
CA PHE A 798 3.52 20.31 -2.64
C PHE A 798 4.92 20.54 -3.24
N GLY A 799 5.98 20.24 -2.50
CA GLY A 799 7.36 20.17 -3.00
C GLY A 799 7.84 18.73 -3.18
N ILE A 800 8.95 18.55 -3.87
CA ILE A 800 9.63 17.26 -4.06
C ILE A 800 11.12 17.45 -3.78
N VAL A 801 11.71 16.54 -3.02
CA VAL A 801 13.15 16.30 -2.95
C VAL A 801 13.41 14.91 -3.52
N LEU A 802 14.03 14.85 -4.70
CA LEU A 802 14.36 13.60 -5.38
C LEU A 802 15.86 13.34 -5.23
N ILE A 803 16.21 12.22 -4.59
CA ILE A 803 17.61 11.83 -4.34
C ILE A 803 17.93 10.52 -5.05
N ASP A 804 18.87 10.59 -6.00
CA ASP A 804 19.57 9.43 -6.55
C ASP A 804 20.84 9.13 -5.75
N ASP A 805 20.86 8.00 -5.05
CA ASP A 805 21.95 7.63 -4.14
C ASP A 805 23.02 6.78 -4.87
N ALA A 806 23.71 7.41 -5.82
CA ALA A 806 24.78 6.81 -6.63
C ALA A 806 24.33 5.67 -7.55
N SER A 807 23.41 5.98 -8.47
CA SER A 807 23.08 5.11 -9.61
C SER A 807 24.00 5.32 -10.81
N GLY A 808 24.71 6.46 -10.85
CA GLY A 808 25.62 6.82 -11.93
C GLY A 808 24.96 7.59 -13.10
N ALA A 809 25.78 8.34 -13.83
CA ALA A 809 25.30 9.26 -14.87
C ALA A 809 24.54 8.56 -16.00
N SER A 810 24.94 7.35 -16.39
CA SER A 810 24.25 6.57 -17.43
C SER A 810 22.82 6.17 -17.06
N HIS A 811 22.52 6.11 -15.75
CA HIS A 811 21.19 5.81 -15.24
C HIS A 811 20.35 7.08 -15.05
N ASN A 812 20.90 8.10 -14.40
CA ASN A 812 20.14 9.25 -13.89
C ASN A 812 20.15 10.49 -14.82
N TRP A 813 20.80 10.43 -15.99
CA TRP A 813 20.83 11.56 -16.95
C TRP A 813 19.44 12.02 -17.38
N CYS A 814 18.49 11.08 -17.49
CA CYS A 814 17.14 11.35 -17.98
C CYS A 814 16.20 11.97 -16.94
N TYR A 815 16.61 12.03 -15.66
CA TYR A 815 15.74 12.50 -14.57
C TYR A 815 15.17 13.90 -14.80
N PRO A 816 15.94 14.91 -15.26
CA PRO A 816 15.39 16.23 -15.58
C PRO A 816 14.26 16.21 -16.60
N MET A 817 14.29 15.27 -17.56
CA MET A 817 13.24 15.10 -18.56
C MET A 817 12.03 14.35 -17.98
N LEU A 818 12.28 13.31 -17.18
CA LEU A 818 11.23 12.56 -16.49
C LEU A 818 10.44 13.44 -15.53
N LEU A 819 11.02 14.49 -14.95
CA LEU A 819 10.32 15.40 -14.05
C LEU A 819 9.24 16.23 -14.76
N ASP A 820 9.45 16.64 -16.02
CA ASP A 820 8.48 17.43 -16.82
C ASP A 820 7.86 18.59 -15.99
N LYS A 821 6.53 18.66 -15.84
CA LYS A 821 5.81 19.68 -15.06
C LYS A 821 6.14 19.69 -13.57
N LEU A 822 6.83 18.68 -13.04
CA LEU A 822 7.27 18.62 -11.65
C LEU A 822 8.65 19.29 -11.45
N ARG A 823 9.36 19.66 -12.52
CA ARG A 823 10.75 20.16 -12.47
C ARG A 823 10.91 21.36 -11.55
N ASP A 824 10.06 22.37 -11.67
CA ASP A 824 10.11 23.59 -10.84
C ASP A 824 9.79 23.30 -9.37
N ARG A 825 9.10 22.20 -9.12
CA ARG A 825 8.71 21.75 -7.79
C ARG A 825 9.63 20.66 -7.23
N THR A 826 10.77 20.43 -7.88
CA THR A 826 11.73 19.41 -7.47
C THR A 826 13.10 20.00 -7.16
N THR A 827 13.63 19.63 -5.99
CA THR A 827 15.07 19.66 -5.72
C THR A 827 15.63 18.30 -6.06
N LEU A 828 16.45 18.23 -7.12
CA LEU A 828 17.11 17.00 -7.56
C LEU A 828 18.53 16.96 -6.99
N ILE A 829 18.87 15.86 -6.33
CA ILE A 829 20.20 15.58 -5.79
C ILE A 829 20.66 14.24 -6.36
N ARG A 830 21.85 14.20 -6.98
CA ARG A 830 22.44 12.97 -7.51
C ARG A 830 23.82 12.80 -6.93
N HIS A 831 23.97 11.79 -6.08
CA HIS A 831 25.26 11.46 -5.49
C HIS A 831 26.12 10.66 -6.45
N GLN A 832 27.42 10.88 -6.37
CA GLN A 832 28.43 10.05 -7.01
C GLN A 832 28.70 8.79 -6.19
N ASN A 833 28.70 8.92 -4.86
CA ASN A 833 28.98 7.84 -3.92
C ASN A 833 27.77 7.52 -3.06
N ASN A 834 27.55 6.24 -2.76
CA ASN A 834 26.42 5.79 -1.94
C ASN A 834 26.55 6.33 -0.51
N GLN A 835 25.66 7.25 -0.12
CA GLN A 835 25.60 7.84 1.21
C GLN A 835 24.77 6.99 2.18
N GLY A 836 23.84 6.19 1.66
CA GLY A 836 22.90 5.42 2.45
C GLY A 836 21.66 6.21 2.84
N ARG A 837 20.66 5.52 3.40
CA ARG A 837 19.30 6.08 3.53
C ARG A 837 19.19 7.20 4.57
N LEU A 838 19.81 7.06 5.74
CA LEU A 838 19.71 8.06 6.81
C LEU A 838 20.44 9.38 6.49
N PRO A 839 21.69 9.39 5.98
CA PRO A 839 22.33 10.63 5.54
C PRO A 839 21.53 11.39 4.48
N ASN A 840 20.96 10.67 3.50
CA ASN A 840 20.08 11.26 2.50
C ASN A 840 18.78 11.84 3.10
N PHE A 841 18.21 11.20 4.13
CA PHE A 841 17.04 11.73 4.84
C PHE A 841 17.39 13.02 5.58
N ILE A 842 18.54 13.07 6.26
CA ILE A 842 19.01 14.27 6.95
C ILE A 842 19.25 15.41 5.95
N GLN A 843 19.95 15.16 4.85
CA GLN A 843 20.17 16.18 3.82
C GLN A 843 18.85 16.71 3.23
N ALA A 844 17.91 15.81 2.93
CA ALA A 844 16.60 16.21 2.41
C ALA A 844 15.78 17.03 3.41
N ILE A 845 15.70 16.55 4.65
CA ILE A 845 14.76 17.06 5.64
C ILE A 845 15.34 18.27 6.36
N SER A 846 16.58 18.19 6.82
CA SER A 846 17.20 19.21 7.68
C SER A 846 17.92 20.30 6.87
N ASP A 847 18.54 19.96 5.71
CA ASP A 847 19.32 20.95 4.93
C ASP A 847 18.51 21.61 3.81
N VAL A 848 17.65 20.84 3.11
CA VAL A 848 16.91 21.32 1.92
C VAL A 848 15.54 21.89 2.26
N CYS A 849 14.79 21.24 3.15
CA CYS A 849 13.51 21.76 3.61
C CYS A 849 13.79 22.81 4.71
N VAL A 850 13.25 24.02 4.57
CA VAL A 850 13.56 25.12 5.51
C VAL A 850 12.37 25.62 6.31
N ASN A 851 11.18 25.05 6.08
CA ASN A 851 9.98 25.34 6.86
C ASN A 851 9.75 24.22 7.88
N ASP A 852 9.88 24.53 9.17
CA ASP A 852 9.76 23.56 10.27
C ASP A 852 8.36 22.95 10.44
N ASP A 853 7.34 23.63 9.91
CA ASP A 853 5.95 23.17 9.88
C ASP A 853 5.61 22.35 8.62
N SER A 854 6.54 22.18 7.68
CA SER A 854 6.34 21.32 6.52
C SER A 854 6.07 19.88 6.94
N ILE A 855 5.04 19.25 6.34
CA ILE A 855 4.82 17.81 6.42
C ILE A 855 5.70 17.14 5.36
N ILE A 856 6.69 16.38 5.82
CA ILE A 856 7.52 15.52 4.99
C ILE A 856 6.77 14.22 4.75
N VAL A 857 6.68 13.80 3.49
CA VAL A 857 6.02 12.55 3.07
C VAL A 857 7.06 11.65 2.42
N ILE A 858 7.28 10.46 2.99
CA ILE A 858 8.18 9.47 2.40
C ILE A 858 7.44 8.71 1.29
N LEU A 859 7.95 8.83 0.07
CA LEU A 859 7.49 8.09 -1.10
C LEU A 859 8.72 7.55 -1.83
N ASP A 860 9.05 6.28 -1.60
CA ASP A 860 10.22 5.66 -2.24
C ASP A 860 10.03 5.65 -3.77
N GLN A 861 11.13 5.79 -4.53
CA GLN A 861 11.07 5.98 -5.99
C GLN A 861 10.46 4.78 -6.74
N ASP A 862 10.42 3.59 -6.13
CA ASP A 862 9.81 2.39 -6.70
C ASP A 862 8.34 2.17 -6.28
N ASP A 863 7.83 2.99 -5.38
CA ASP A 863 6.45 3.00 -4.89
C ASP A 863 5.60 4.09 -5.58
N CYS A 864 4.30 4.11 -5.33
CA CYS A 864 3.42 5.16 -5.86
C CYS A 864 2.18 5.40 -4.99
N LEU A 865 1.58 6.59 -5.10
CA LEU A 865 0.29 6.89 -4.50
C LEU A 865 -0.84 6.23 -5.29
N MET A 866 -1.81 5.64 -4.59
CA MET A 866 -2.92 4.91 -5.21
C MET A 866 -4.12 5.81 -5.52
N ARG A 867 -4.31 6.88 -4.75
CA ARG A 867 -5.45 7.81 -4.90
C ARG A 867 -5.00 9.18 -5.37
N HIS A 868 -5.90 9.93 -6.00
CA HIS A 868 -5.64 11.30 -6.47
C HIS A 868 -5.84 12.38 -5.38
N ASP A 869 -6.29 12.02 -4.18
CA ASP A 869 -6.68 12.96 -3.11
C ASP A 869 -5.79 12.84 -1.86
N VAL A 870 -4.71 12.06 -1.91
CA VAL A 870 -3.80 11.82 -0.76
C VAL A 870 -3.26 13.12 -0.20
N VAL A 871 -2.76 14.03 -1.05
CA VAL A 871 -2.22 15.32 -0.61
C VAL A 871 -3.28 16.17 0.11
N LYS A 872 -4.53 16.13 -0.37
CA LYS A 872 -5.64 16.84 0.28
C LYS A 872 -5.85 16.36 1.71
N HIS A 873 -5.91 15.04 1.92
CA HIS A 873 -6.11 14.47 3.25
C HIS A 873 -4.96 14.74 4.21
N ILE A 874 -3.71 14.74 3.72
CA ILE A 874 -2.54 15.11 4.54
C ILE A 874 -2.63 16.57 4.98
N VAL A 875 -2.95 17.49 4.06
CA VAL A 875 -3.11 18.92 4.38
C VAL A 875 -4.25 19.14 5.37
N ASP A 876 -5.39 18.48 5.19
CA ASP A 876 -6.54 18.63 6.07
C ASP A 876 -6.23 18.12 7.49
N ALA A 877 -5.53 16.99 7.62
CA ALA A 877 -5.10 16.47 8.92
C ALA A 877 -4.05 17.34 9.60
N ALA A 878 -3.07 17.86 8.85
CA ALA A 878 -2.08 18.79 9.39
C ALA A 878 -2.73 20.07 9.92
N LYS A 879 -3.74 20.61 9.21
CA LYS A 879 -4.55 21.75 9.68
C LYS A 879 -5.35 21.45 10.95
N GLN A 880 -5.72 20.20 11.17
CA GLN A 880 -6.37 19.74 12.40
C GLN A 880 -5.37 19.48 13.54
N GLY A 881 -4.08 19.75 13.33
CA GLY A 881 -3.04 19.67 14.35
C GLY A 881 -2.20 18.39 14.31
N ALA A 882 -2.42 17.49 13.35
CA ALA A 882 -1.63 16.27 13.24
C ALA A 882 -0.16 16.58 12.94
N ASP A 883 0.75 15.94 13.68
CA ASP A 883 2.20 16.04 13.51
C ASP A 883 2.84 14.75 12.98
N LEU A 884 2.10 13.64 13.07
CA LEU A 884 2.41 12.35 12.45
C LEU A 884 1.14 11.78 11.81
N ILE A 885 1.19 11.48 10.52
CA ILE A 885 0.06 11.02 9.71
C ILE A 885 0.46 9.72 9.00
N GLN A 886 -0.32 8.67 9.23
CA GLN A 886 -0.21 7.40 8.50
C GLN A 886 -1.50 7.09 7.75
N MET A 887 -1.36 6.40 6.62
CA MET A 887 -2.47 5.98 5.76
C MET A 887 -2.23 4.54 5.26
N PRO A 888 -3.28 3.76 4.93
CA PRO A 888 -3.13 2.35 4.58
C PRO A 888 -2.27 2.11 3.32
N MET A 889 -1.22 1.29 3.43
CA MET A 889 -0.54 0.71 2.27
C MET A 889 -1.19 -0.58 1.79
N PHE A 890 -1.14 -0.78 0.48
CA PHE A 890 -1.37 -2.06 -0.18
C PHE A 890 -0.04 -2.70 -0.58
N ARG A 891 0.11 -3.99 -0.31
CA ARG A 891 1.26 -4.78 -0.73
C ARG A 891 0.82 -5.91 -1.65
N PRO A 892 1.18 -5.88 -2.95
CA PRO A 892 0.70 -6.89 -3.90
C PRO A 892 1.18 -8.30 -3.56
N ASN A 893 2.35 -8.46 -2.92
CA ASN A 893 2.82 -9.77 -2.45
C ASN A 893 2.18 -10.25 -1.15
N LYS A 894 1.37 -9.41 -0.48
CA LYS A 894 0.63 -9.73 0.75
C LYS A 894 -0.74 -9.02 0.74
N PRO A 895 -1.60 -9.31 -0.25
CA PRO A 895 -2.78 -8.49 -0.55
C PRO A 895 -3.84 -8.50 0.55
N LEU A 896 -3.82 -9.50 1.44
CA LEU A 896 -4.78 -9.68 2.52
C LEU A 896 -4.33 -9.06 3.85
N LYS A 897 -3.10 -8.54 3.92
CA LYS A 897 -2.52 -8.04 5.18
C LYS A 897 -2.78 -6.55 5.36
N LEU A 898 -3.39 -6.20 6.49
CA LEU A 898 -3.60 -4.83 6.93
C LEU A 898 -2.48 -4.38 7.88
N TYR A 899 -2.15 -3.09 7.85
CA TYR A 899 -1.06 -2.49 8.61
C TYR A 899 -1.54 -1.29 9.41
N GLN A 900 -2.52 -1.51 10.29
CA GLN A 900 -3.02 -0.44 11.16
C GLN A 900 -2.00 -0.15 12.27
N PRO A 901 -1.59 1.12 12.46
CA PRO A 901 -0.65 1.49 13.50
C PRO A 901 -1.30 1.53 14.88
N SER A 902 -0.51 1.18 15.90
CA SER A 902 -0.77 1.44 17.32
C SER A 902 0.30 2.43 17.78
N TYR A 903 -0.10 3.55 18.34
CA TYR A 903 0.79 4.57 18.89
C TYR A 903 1.09 4.37 20.40
N SER A 904 0.45 3.37 21.02
CA SER A 904 0.71 2.93 22.40
C SER A 904 1.66 1.73 22.46
N ASP A 905 2.57 1.71 23.44
CA ASP A 905 3.50 0.61 23.73
C ASP A 905 4.22 0.06 22.50
N ILE A 906 4.62 0.97 21.60
CA ILE A 906 5.00 0.63 20.23
C ILE A 906 6.16 -0.38 20.19
N ARG A 907 7.18 -0.21 21.05
CA ARG A 907 8.33 -1.11 21.15
C ARG A 907 7.94 -2.52 21.59
N GLN A 908 7.01 -2.64 22.54
CA GLN A 908 6.52 -3.94 23.03
C GLN A 908 5.66 -4.66 21.98
N LYS A 909 4.98 -3.90 21.12
CA LYS A 909 4.15 -4.43 20.02
C LYS A 909 4.95 -4.65 18.73
N GLY A 910 6.25 -4.91 18.81
CA GLY A 910 7.11 -5.12 17.64
C GLY A 910 7.14 -3.92 16.68
N GLY A 911 7.03 -2.72 17.23
CA GLY A 911 6.93 -1.44 16.53
C GLY A 911 5.52 -1.01 16.16
N GLY A 912 4.47 -1.73 16.55
CA GLY A 912 3.08 -1.27 16.44
C GLY A 912 2.66 -0.84 15.03
N ASN A 913 3.27 -1.37 13.97
CA ASN A 913 3.09 -0.94 12.57
C ASN A 913 3.35 0.55 12.28
N VAL A 914 3.97 1.33 13.18
CA VAL A 914 4.27 2.76 12.89
C VAL A 914 5.32 2.92 11.78
N TRP A 915 6.07 1.86 11.49
CA TRP A 915 7.01 1.77 10.38
C TRP A 915 6.34 1.54 9.01
N ALA A 916 5.03 1.23 8.97
CA ALA A 916 4.32 0.95 7.74
C ALA A 916 4.21 2.20 6.85
N HIS A 917 4.29 2.01 5.54
CA HIS A 917 4.00 3.05 4.56
C HIS A 917 2.47 3.26 4.52
N GLN A 918 1.92 4.42 4.20
CA GLN A 918 2.54 5.72 3.93
C GLN A 918 2.94 6.45 5.22
N ARG A 919 4.05 7.19 5.18
CA ARG A 919 4.59 7.91 6.33
C ARG A 919 4.66 9.40 6.02
N ALA A 920 3.93 10.20 6.79
CA ALA A 920 3.98 11.65 6.71
C ALA A 920 4.15 12.25 8.11
N PHE A 921 5.05 13.21 8.28
CA PHE A 921 5.36 13.78 9.60
C PHE A 921 5.85 15.22 9.47
N LYS A 922 5.67 16.04 10.51
CA LYS A 922 6.27 17.38 10.55
C LYS A 922 7.79 17.29 10.52
N LYS A 923 8.44 18.17 9.74
CA LYS A 923 9.91 18.32 9.72
C LYS A 923 10.47 18.46 11.14
N SER A 924 9.89 19.36 11.94
CA SER A 924 10.29 19.57 13.35
C SER A 924 10.23 18.31 14.22
N LEU A 925 9.33 17.36 13.93
CA LEU A 925 9.28 16.08 14.64
C LEU A 925 10.50 15.21 14.34
N PHE A 926 10.95 15.17 13.08
CA PHE A 926 12.16 14.46 12.69
C PHE A 926 13.41 15.10 13.30
N ASP A 927 13.53 16.43 13.23
CA ASP A 927 14.67 17.18 13.76
C ASP A 927 14.78 17.08 15.29
N SER A 928 13.68 16.79 15.98
CA SER A 928 13.66 16.58 17.44
C SER A 928 14.22 15.22 17.86
N VAL A 929 14.38 14.26 16.94
CA VAL A 929 14.94 12.94 17.24
C VAL A 929 16.47 13.05 17.36
N PRO A 930 17.09 12.65 18.50
CA PRO A 930 18.54 12.69 18.63
C PRO A 930 19.22 11.76 17.61
N HIS A 931 20.27 12.24 16.94
CA HIS A 931 21.01 11.45 15.93
C HIS A 931 21.52 10.09 16.43
N ALA A 932 21.73 9.92 17.74
CA ALA A 932 22.10 8.64 18.35
C ALA A 932 21.03 7.54 18.15
N TYR A 933 19.77 7.88 17.91
CA TYR A 933 18.70 6.92 17.58
C TYR A 933 18.82 6.36 16.16
N PHE A 934 19.43 7.12 15.26
CA PHE A 934 19.71 6.73 13.88
C PHE A 934 21.02 5.97 13.71
N LYS A 935 21.76 5.75 14.81
CA LYS A 935 23.09 5.13 14.80
C LYS A 935 23.18 3.89 15.70
N GLU A 936 24.05 2.98 15.31
CA GLU A 936 24.58 1.88 16.11
C GLU A 936 26.12 1.96 16.03
N ASP A 937 26.81 1.93 17.16
CA ASP A 937 28.28 2.05 17.24
C ASP A 937 28.85 3.24 16.43
N GLN A 938 28.21 4.41 16.57
CA GLN A 938 28.53 5.66 15.85
C GLN A 938 28.37 5.62 14.32
N LYS A 939 27.92 4.50 13.74
CA LYS A 939 27.64 4.33 12.32
C LYS A 939 26.14 4.43 12.05
N TRP A 940 25.78 4.93 10.87
CA TRP A 940 24.38 4.98 10.44
C TRP A 940 23.81 3.58 10.26
N ILE A 941 22.57 3.38 10.71
CA ILE A 941 21.89 2.09 10.52
C ILE A 941 21.61 1.89 9.01
N PRO A 942 22.12 0.83 8.37
CA PRO A 942 22.05 0.66 6.91
C PRO A 942 20.71 0.07 6.41
N SER A 943 19.93 -0.55 7.29
CA SER A 943 18.65 -1.20 6.96
C SER A 943 17.59 -0.95 8.04
N VAL A 944 16.34 -1.41 7.85
CA VAL A 944 15.22 -1.18 8.80
C VAL A 944 15.06 0.29 9.25
N THR A 945 15.47 1.22 8.39
CA THR A 945 15.46 2.67 8.67
C THR A 945 14.05 3.19 8.93
N ASP A 946 13.03 2.51 8.41
CA ASP A 946 11.63 2.83 8.66
C ASP A 946 11.28 2.65 10.15
N TYR A 947 11.87 1.67 10.84
CA TYR A 947 11.77 1.53 12.29
C TYR A 947 12.62 2.58 13.01
N ALA A 948 13.87 2.77 12.57
CA ALA A 948 14.80 3.71 13.21
C ALA A 948 14.28 5.15 13.21
N THR A 949 13.51 5.54 12.18
CA THR A 949 12.90 6.87 12.06
C THR A 949 11.53 6.92 12.73
N MET A 950 10.62 5.99 12.41
CA MET A 950 9.22 6.12 12.84
C MET A 950 8.99 5.81 14.31
N LEU A 951 9.77 4.94 14.94
CA LEU A 951 9.60 4.65 16.37
C LEU A 951 9.83 5.89 17.26
N PRO A 952 11.02 6.54 17.23
CA PRO A 952 11.24 7.73 18.05
C PRO A 952 10.32 8.89 17.67
N MET A 953 9.95 9.04 16.38
CA MET A 953 8.99 10.07 15.97
C MET A 953 7.57 9.78 16.51
N ALA A 954 7.11 8.52 16.49
CA ALA A 954 5.81 8.16 17.05
C ALA A 954 5.76 8.32 18.58
N GLU A 955 6.90 8.13 19.26
CA GLU A 955 7.06 8.41 20.69
C GLU A 955 7.01 9.90 21.03
N LEU A 956 7.54 10.76 20.15
CA LEU A 956 7.53 12.22 20.32
C LEU A 956 6.26 12.90 19.78
N ALA A 957 5.48 12.23 18.93
CA ALA A 957 4.30 12.79 18.30
C ALA A 957 3.23 13.15 19.34
N LYS A 958 2.70 14.38 19.26
CA LYS A 958 1.65 14.91 20.14
C LYS A 958 0.25 14.59 19.63
N ALA A 959 0.07 14.49 18.32
CA ALA A 959 -1.22 14.20 17.69
C ALA A 959 -1.06 13.24 16.50
N PRO A 960 -0.58 11.99 16.74
CA PRO A 960 -0.48 11.00 15.67
C PRO A 960 -1.88 10.55 15.21
N VAL A 961 -2.11 10.51 13.90
CA VAL A 961 -3.39 10.09 13.31
C VAL A 961 -3.21 9.01 12.26
N PHE A 962 -4.19 8.10 12.19
CA PHE A 962 -4.30 7.12 11.12
C PHE A 962 -5.55 7.42 10.29
N ILE A 963 -5.39 7.78 9.02
CA ILE A 963 -6.47 8.17 8.13
C ILE A 963 -6.74 7.02 7.17
N ASP A 964 -7.80 6.26 7.44
CA ASP A 964 -8.22 5.16 6.57
C ASP A 964 -9.39 5.60 5.68
N ILE A 965 -9.09 5.83 4.41
CA ILE A 965 -10.05 6.18 3.34
C ILE A 965 -9.97 5.15 2.20
N GLY A 966 -9.56 3.92 2.52
CA GLY A 966 -9.06 2.94 1.55
C GLY A 966 -7.54 3.04 1.35
N TYR A 967 -6.99 2.18 0.48
CA TYR A 967 -5.54 2.14 0.25
C TYR A 967 -5.04 3.42 -0.43
N SER A 968 -4.03 4.06 0.16
CA SER A 968 -3.44 5.31 -0.36
C SER A 968 -2.06 5.10 -1.00
N TYR A 969 -1.38 3.99 -0.68
CA TYR A 969 0.03 3.80 -1.00
C TYR A 969 0.31 2.38 -1.51
N PHE A 970 0.93 2.27 -2.68
CA PHE A 970 1.31 1.00 -3.28
C PHE A 970 2.78 0.71 -2.97
N HIS A 971 3.03 -0.32 -2.15
CA HIS A 971 4.37 -0.68 -1.72
C HIS A 971 4.84 -1.96 -2.43
N GLN A 972 5.73 -1.82 -3.41
CA GLN A 972 6.22 -2.93 -4.22
C GLN A 972 7.58 -3.43 -3.74
N ARG A 973 7.54 -4.39 -2.82
CA ARG A 973 8.76 -4.95 -2.23
C ARG A 973 9.10 -6.35 -2.73
N ALA A 974 10.32 -6.49 -3.27
CA ALA A 974 10.94 -7.80 -3.54
C ALA A 974 11.25 -8.56 -2.23
N GLU A 975 11.32 -9.89 -2.31
CA GLU A 975 11.72 -10.70 -1.15
C GLU A 975 13.21 -10.57 -0.86
N TYR A 976 13.56 -10.47 0.42
CA TYR A 976 14.96 -10.44 0.83
C TYR A 976 15.54 -11.85 1.05
N PRO A 977 16.83 -12.07 0.72
CA PRO A 977 17.58 -13.26 1.11
C PRO A 977 17.59 -13.47 2.63
N GLN A 978 17.83 -14.71 3.06
CA GLN A 978 17.84 -15.06 4.50
C GLN A 978 18.91 -14.30 5.30
N GLU A 979 20.11 -14.10 4.73
CA GLU A 979 21.21 -13.36 5.38
C GLU A 979 20.79 -11.92 5.71
N VAL A 980 20.16 -11.24 4.76
CA VAL A 980 19.62 -9.88 4.96
C VAL A 980 18.55 -9.86 6.06
N LYS A 981 17.69 -10.90 6.13
CA LYS A 981 16.69 -11.00 7.21
C LYS A 981 17.33 -11.19 8.60
N ALA A 982 18.41 -11.96 8.69
CA ALA A 982 19.14 -12.15 9.94
C ALA A 982 19.80 -10.84 10.41
N GLU A 983 20.43 -10.11 9.50
CA GLU A 983 21.01 -8.80 9.78
C GLU A 983 19.95 -7.77 10.21
N GLN A 984 18.82 -7.70 9.50
CA GLN A 984 17.68 -6.84 9.86
C GLN A 984 17.16 -7.17 11.27
N SER A 985 17.11 -8.45 11.63
CA SER A 985 16.68 -8.88 12.97
C SER A 985 17.63 -8.41 14.06
N ARG A 986 18.94 -8.36 13.78
CA ARG A 986 19.95 -7.81 14.71
C ARG A 986 19.72 -6.31 14.93
N PHE A 987 19.57 -5.53 13.86
CA PHE A 987 19.29 -4.09 13.96
C PHE A 987 17.97 -3.79 14.67
N LEU A 988 16.91 -4.57 14.42
CA LEU A 988 15.63 -4.40 15.11
C LEU A 988 15.76 -4.60 16.62
N LYS A 989 16.51 -5.61 17.07
CA LYS A 989 16.79 -5.81 18.51
C LYS A 989 17.50 -4.61 19.10
N ALA A 990 18.52 -4.08 18.42
CA ALA A 990 19.25 -2.90 18.87
C ALA A 990 18.36 -1.65 18.92
N ILE A 991 17.50 -1.44 17.92
CA ILE A 991 16.55 -0.32 17.89
C ILE A 991 15.55 -0.43 19.04
N PHE A 992 14.95 -1.61 19.27
CA PHE A 992 13.98 -1.81 20.35
C PHE A 992 14.58 -1.73 21.75
N ALA A 993 15.88 -1.99 21.90
CA ALA A 993 16.59 -1.86 23.17
C ALA A 993 16.91 -0.40 23.55
N LYS A 994 16.81 0.56 22.63
CA LYS A 994 16.95 1.98 22.96
C LYS A 994 15.79 2.43 23.87
N GLU A 995 16.07 3.39 24.74
CA GLU A 995 15.07 4.02 25.60
C GLU A 995 13.94 4.65 24.75
N ALA A 996 12.72 4.66 25.28
CA ALA A 996 11.60 5.30 24.60
C ALA A 996 11.67 6.81 24.82
N LEU A 997 11.39 7.59 23.78
CA LEU A 997 11.25 9.04 23.91
C LEU A 997 9.86 9.41 24.48
N SER A 998 9.71 10.63 24.98
CA SER A 998 8.43 11.16 25.47
C SER A 998 8.19 12.58 24.92
N PRO A 999 6.94 12.96 24.59
CA PRO A 999 6.61 14.24 23.93
C PRO A 999 6.88 15.52 24.71
#